data_AF-A0A9W8NDZ2-F1
#
_entry.id   AF-A0A9W8NDZ2-F1
#
_cell.length_a   1.000
_cell.length_b   1.000
_cell.length_c   1.000
_cell.angle_alpha   90.00
_cell.angle_beta   90.00
_cell.angle_gamma   90.00
#
_symmetry.space_group_name_H-M   'P 1'
#
loop_
_entity.id
_entity.type
_entity.pdbx_description
1 polymer ?
#
loop_
_entity_poly.entity_id
_entity_poly.type
_entity_poly.pdbx_seq_one_letter_code
_entity_poly.pdbx_strand_id
1 'polypeptide(L)'
;MRLYGLGRILITRLGLLVIAVASSTQDRRQNSASCDVSKLTQVLPDNAKIERLEALEAGSTYGEGTANLAYPIQPTNLPALCAVTIAVASSATSSYRIGLFLPAEWNNRFLVVGNGGFGGGINWIDMGAGVQYGSAVVSTDTGHSSVVTDGSWAFDNPEGRTDWGWRSIHGSVVLGKLLVQAYYGRPIAYSYYSGCSTGGRQGLKEMQMFPSSFDGVLVGAAAWYTSHLNNWATQVASYNWPADDDKHIDWHLLPAIADEIVKQCDGIDGVVDNVISLPGQCNVNFDALSCERSGANQSACITASQTQTLKNVYSDWRTPAGELLYKGLIPGSEDQMYLVLNYSEASPYGIGYARYFVLNNESFSLADFNDTLVSLADKINPGNATADNYNLTSFRDRGGKMLMYHGQADGLVPLQGSTLYYDRVVDKMGGNLTATQDFFRYFMVPGMQHCWASPVDAPWAFGAPSQASMLGNDTWSVPGFKDAQHDILLALMDWVEKNITTDQIVATTWNKQKDASSGILRQRPLCPYPQMARWDGDGDSNEAASWTCGGDVRTSTTVPTSTSVPTSEAHHFAWQSSVTVLATASFEALAAYLRSLWVYLSIGLKQRDMDTVAKCFSSPSESTTTAVVATTVVTTLALASLTRFALWPSKPQIIPGALTTSVPKLSKDELSKSAYRTDHFPGARDVVTPYGNIRVYEFGPEEGRKVLLIHGISTSCMTLSDIANSLVERGCRVMMFDLFGRGFSDAPGDLPYDTRLFVSQILLVLASSRLAWTGNNAFNLIGYSLGGGIAVNFAATFPDMIETLILLSPAGMIRPANIGRLSRLLFTSGLVPERLLAWLADRRLRSPIDNAVSKRRPTAMKALSPGEEKEDFVDVAMQETIDPPTQPSPTPFELEVVSFVHWSLDHNEGFVPAMMSTMQYAPLMEQQKYWRMLAKRKPGTTAVLIGRDDNLIQREDYEEDALPLIGGKDNVFWRIVPGAHNFPFTHSSTALKAIYEFWGME
;
A
#
# COMPACT_ATOMS: atom_id res chain seq x y z
N MET A 1 1.65 44.20 49.32
CA MET A 1 0.43 43.38 49.12
C MET A 1 -0.39 44.08 48.03
N ARG A 2 -0.92 43.44 46.97
CA ARG A 2 -1.94 42.35 46.92
C ARG A 2 -3.24 42.78 47.63
N LEU A 3 -4.45 42.71 47.04
CA LEU A 3 -4.95 42.12 45.79
C LEU A 3 -5.77 43.16 44.97
N TYR A 4 -5.60 43.25 43.65
CA TYR A 4 -6.43 42.64 42.59
C TYR A 4 -7.95 42.90 42.64
N GLY A 5 -8.40 43.85 41.83
CA GLY A 5 -9.68 43.80 41.10
C GLY A 5 -9.45 43.42 39.63
N LEU A 6 -10.37 43.63 38.69
CA LEU A 6 -11.73 44.18 38.79
C LEU A 6 -12.51 43.72 37.53
N GLY A 7 -13.79 43.36 37.67
CA GLY A 7 -14.63 43.00 36.52
C GLY A 7 -15.16 44.21 35.73
N ARG A 8 -15.57 43.96 34.47
CA ARG A 8 -16.23 44.90 33.53
C ARG A 8 -15.38 46.06 32.96
N ILE A 9 -14.65 45.80 31.88
CA ILE A 9 -14.59 46.64 30.66
C ILE A 9 -14.36 45.69 29.47
N LEU A 10 -15.23 45.73 28.44
CA LEU A 10 -14.95 45.53 26.99
C LEU A 10 -16.22 45.24 26.12
N ILE A 11 -17.37 45.85 26.42
CA ILE A 11 -18.52 45.89 25.49
C ILE A 11 -18.70 47.33 25.00
N THR A 12 -17.73 47.86 24.22
CA THR A 12 -17.83 49.20 23.55
C THR A 12 -16.74 49.48 22.49
N ARG A 13 -16.26 48.49 21.71
CA ARG A 13 -15.34 48.73 20.56
C ARG A 13 -15.60 47.83 19.34
N LEU A 14 -16.85 47.76 18.89
CA LEU A 14 -17.24 46.97 17.71
C LEU A 14 -18.34 47.64 16.84
N GLY A 15 -18.42 48.97 16.89
CA GLY A 15 -19.44 49.76 16.20
C GLY A 15 -18.92 51.07 15.65
N LEU A 16 -17.90 51.04 14.78
CA LEU A 16 -17.47 52.19 13.96
C LEU A 16 -16.52 51.79 12.79
N LEU A 17 -16.89 50.77 12.00
CA LEU A 17 -16.22 50.46 10.72
C LEU A 17 -17.17 49.86 9.66
N VAL A 18 -18.44 50.26 9.68
CA VAL A 18 -19.51 49.69 8.82
C VAL A 18 -19.94 50.65 7.69
N ILE A 19 -19.34 51.86 7.62
CA ILE A 19 -19.71 52.91 6.64
C ILE A 19 -18.45 53.42 5.91
N ALA A 20 -17.80 52.54 5.15
CA ALA A 20 -16.66 52.90 4.28
C ALA A 20 -16.39 51.96 3.08
N VAL A 21 -17.23 50.93 2.82
CA VAL A 21 -17.05 49.99 1.69
C VAL A 21 -18.38 49.75 0.97
N ALA A 22 -19.00 50.83 0.49
CA ALA A 22 -20.28 50.82 -0.22
C ALA A 22 -20.23 51.61 -1.54
N SER A 23 -19.06 51.62 -2.20
CA SER A 23 -18.80 52.42 -3.42
C SER A 23 -17.66 51.85 -4.26
N SER A 24 -17.62 50.52 -4.46
CA SER A 24 -16.67 49.85 -5.37
C SER A 24 -17.25 48.59 -6.04
N THR A 25 -18.58 48.40 -6.00
CA THR A 25 -19.30 47.24 -6.54
C THR A 25 -19.54 47.32 -8.05
N GLN A 26 -18.61 47.92 -8.80
CA GLN A 26 -18.80 48.19 -10.22
C GLN A 26 -17.52 48.06 -11.07
N ASP A 27 -16.54 47.27 -10.62
CA ASP A 27 -15.39 46.89 -11.47
C ASP A 27 -14.88 45.44 -11.26
N ARG A 28 -15.78 44.51 -10.91
CA ARG A 28 -15.54 43.06 -11.07
C ARG A 28 -16.17 42.56 -12.38
N ARG A 29 -15.67 43.06 -13.50
CA ARG A 29 -15.83 42.42 -14.82
C ARG A 29 -14.49 41.80 -15.21
N GLN A 30 -14.52 40.53 -15.62
CA GLN A 30 -13.45 39.86 -16.38
C GLN A 30 -12.01 40.09 -15.88
N ASN A 31 -11.71 39.63 -14.67
CA ASN A 31 -10.47 38.87 -14.50
C ASN A 31 -10.83 37.40 -14.73
N SER A 32 -10.85 36.95 -15.99
CA SER A 32 -10.64 35.53 -16.24
C SER A 32 -9.21 35.21 -15.77
N ALA A 33 -9.05 34.13 -14.99
CA ALA A 33 -7.76 33.76 -14.46
C ALA A 33 -6.85 33.41 -15.65
N SER A 34 -5.87 34.26 -15.93
CA SER A 34 -4.97 34.04 -17.06
C SER A 34 -4.34 32.64 -16.92
N CYS A 35 -4.50 31.83 -17.96
CA CYS A 35 -3.99 30.46 -18.00
C CYS A 35 -2.47 30.54 -18.22
N ASP A 36 -1.78 30.93 -17.15
CA ASP A 36 -0.39 31.37 -17.15
C ASP A 36 0.55 30.18 -17.21
N VAL A 37 0.89 29.80 -18.45
CA VAL A 37 1.84 28.75 -18.78
C VAL A 37 3.19 28.90 -18.07
N SER A 38 3.61 30.13 -17.73
CA SER A 38 4.93 30.37 -17.12
C SER A 38 5.05 29.79 -15.72
N LYS A 39 3.94 29.68 -14.97
CA LYS A 39 3.91 29.03 -13.66
C LYS A 39 4.04 27.52 -13.74
N LEU A 40 3.54 26.93 -14.82
CA LEU A 40 3.57 25.49 -15.05
C LEU A 40 4.95 25.06 -15.56
N THR A 41 5.53 25.79 -16.52
CA THR A 41 6.86 25.48 -17.06
C THR A 41 8.01 25.70 -16.08
N GLN A 42 7.83 26.53 -15.04
CA GLN A 42 8.81 26.69 -13.96
C GLN A 42 9.02 25.43 -13.09
N VAL A 43 8.06 24.50 -13.08
CA VAL A 43 8.11 23.26 -12.25
C VAL A 43 7.92 21.98 -13.07
N LEU A 44 7.91 22.09 -14.40
CA LEU A 44 7.75 20.94 -15.29
C LEU A 44 9.09 20.19 -15.41
N PRO A 45 9.15 18.88 -15.10
CA PRO A 45 10.39 18.11 -15.22
C PRO A 45 10.77 17.84 -16.68
N ASP A 46 12.05 17.60 -16.95
CA ASP A 46 12.61 17.42 -18.31
C ASP A 46 11.94 16.31 -19.14
N ASN A 47 11.31 15.31 -18.49
CA ASN A 47 10.58 14.23 -19.14
C ASN A 47 9.11 14.56 -19.43
N ALA A 48 8.64 15.78 -19.14
CA ALA A 48 7.25 16.20 -19.32
C ALA A 48 7.13 17.43 -20.24
N LYS A 49 6.03 17.50 -21.01
CA LYS A 49 5.78 18.57 -21.98
C LYS A 49 4.29 18.92 -22.03
N ILE A 50 3.96 20.21 -21.95
CA ILE A 50 2.61 20.71 -22.21
C ILE A 50 2.30 20.53 -23.71
N GLU A 51 1.22 19.81 -24.01
CA GLU A 51 0.70 19.60 -25.38
C GLU A 51 -0.36 20.63 -25.76
N ARG A 52 -1.31 20.88 -24.85
CA ARG A 52 -2.43 21.81 -25.01
C ARG A 52 -2.61 22.59 -23.71
N LEU A 53 -2.93 23.87 -23.83
CA LEU A 53 -3.24 24.75 -22.71
C LEU A 53 -4.29 25.76 -23.20
N GLU A 54 -5.38 25.91 -22.46
CA GLU A 54 -6.56 26.65 -22.92
C GLU A 54 -7.27 27.34 -21.75
N ALA A 55 -7.54 28.64 -21.88
CA ALA A 55 -8.37 29.37 -20.93
C ALA A 55 -9.83 29.22 -21.33
N LEU A 56 -10.67 28.72 -20.43
CA LEU A 56 -12.09 28.52 -20.61
C LEU A 56 -12.88 29.52 -19.78
N GLU A 57 -13.91 30.12 -20.39
CA GLU A 57 -14.88 30.96 -19.71
C GLU A 57 -15.99 30.09 -19.09
N ALA A 58 -16.77 30.67 -18.17
CA ALA A 58 -17.89 29.93 -17.57
C ALA A 58 -18.95 29.58 -18.62
N GLY A 59 -19.41 28.32 -18.61
CA GLY A 59 -20.33 27.76 -19.61
C GLY A 59 -19.65 26.96 -20.73
N SER A 60 -18.31 26.93 -20.78
CA SER A 60 -17.55 26.21 -21.83
C SER A 60 -17.75 24.69 -21.84
N THR A 61 -17.43 24.11 -22.99
CA THR A 61 -17.32 22.66 -23.25
C THR A 61 -15.86 22.34 -23.53
N TYR A 62 -15.32 21.22 -23.06
CA TYR A 62 -13.92 20.85 -23.31
C TYR A 62 -13.69 19.35 -23.45
N GLY A 63 -12.66 18.99 -24.22
CA GLY A 63 -12.10 17.64 -24.27
C GLY A 63 -11.48 17.36 -25.64
N GLU A 64 -11.39 16.07 -25.94
CA GLU A 64 -10.87 15.54 -27.21
C GLU A 64 -11.99 15.02 -28.13
N GLY A 65 -13.19 14.78 -27.58
CA GLY A 65 -14.32 14.22 -28.34
C GLY A 65 -14.00 12.81 -28.82
N THR A 66 -14.48 12.42 -30.00
CA THR A 66 -14.28 11.07 -30.57
C THR A 66 -12.82 10.67 -30.84
N ALA A 67 -11.85 11.58 -30.67
CA ALA A 67 -10.42 11.23 -30.67
C ALA A 67 -9.95 10.54 -29.37
N ASN A 68 -10.71 10.68 -28.27
CA ASN A 68 -10.49 9.95 -27.02
C ASN A 68 -11.44 8.75 -26.99
N LEU A 69 -10.86 7.57 -27.21
CA LEU A 69 -11.61 6.34 -27.48
C LEU A 69 -12.33 5.78 -26.24
N ALA A 70 -11.78 6.02 -25.05
CA ALA A 70 -12.40 5.63 -23.78
C ALA A 70 -13.49 6.62 -23.32
N TYR A 71 -13.31 7.93 -23.56
CA TYR A 71 -14.21 9.00 -23.12
C TYR A 71 -14.54 9.98 -24.26
N PRO A 72 -15.33 9.55 -25.26
CA PRO A 72 -15.68 10.39 -26.41
C PRO A 72 -16.66 11.52 -26.08
N ILE A 73 -17.30 11.46 -24.90
CA ILE A 73 -18.29 12.42 -24.41
C ILE A 73 -17.55 13.58 -23.71
N GLN A 74 -17.80 14.82 -24.14
CA GLN A 74 -17.20 16.02 -23.55
C GLN A 74 -18.12 16.61 -22.46
N PRO A 75 -17.59 17.02 -21.29
CA PRO A 75 -18.34 17.82 -20.32
C PRO A 75 -18.70 19.20 -20.88
N THR A 76 -19.87 19.68 -20.51
CA THR A 76 -20.44 20.99 -20.88
C THR A 76 -20.67 21.84 -19.64
N ASN A 77 -20.93 23.15 -19.81
CA ASN A 77 -21.26 24.06 -18.70
C ASN A 77 -20.16 24.13 -17.60
N LEU A 78 -18.89 24.05 -18.01
CA LEU A 78 -17.75 24.09 -17.10
C LEU A 78 -17.63 25.46 -16.39
N PRO A 79 -17.14 25.52 -15.14
CA PRO A 79 -16.74 26.78 -14.53
C PRO A 79 -15.54 27.38 -15.27
N ALA A 80 -15.32 28.70 -15.14
CA ALA A 80 -14.15 29.35 -15.73
C ALA A 80 -12.85 28.73 -15.17
N LEU A 81 -12.02 28.18 -16.06
CA LEU A 81 -10.88 27.34 -15.68
C LEU A 81 -9.75 27.36 -16.73
N CYS A 82 -8.55 26.97 -16.32
CA CYS A 82 -7.43 26.72 -17.20
C CYS A 82 -7.31 25.20 -17.43
N ALA A 83 -7.52 24.75 -18.66
CA ALA A 83 -7.46 23.35 -19.07
C ALA A 83 -6.10 23.03 -19.69
N VAL A 84 -5.45 21.97 -19.24
CA VAL A 84 -4.07 21.63 -19.65
C VAL A 84 -3.96 20.14 -19.97
N THR A 85 -3.30 19.79 -21.07
CA THR A 85 -2.86 18.42 -21.40
C THR A 85 -1.33 18.38 -21.40
N ILE A 86 -0.75 17.41 -20.70
CA ILE A 86 0.70 17.24 -20.54
C ILE A 86 1.08 15.81 -20.87
N ALA A 87 2.00 15.60 -21.82
CA ALA A 87 2.62 14.30 -22.06
C ALA A 87 3.83 14.12 -21.12
N VAL A 88 4.02 12.91 -20.60
CA VAL A 88 5.12 12.52 -19.72
C VAL A 88 5.75 11.23 -20.25
N ALA A 89 7.05 11.26 -20.57
CA ALA A 89 7.81 10.06 -20.87
C ALA A 89 8.01 9.26 -19.57
N SER A 90 7.44 8.05 -19.51
CA SER A 90 7.40 7.17 -18.34
C SER A 90 8.49 6.09 -18.37
N SER A 91 9.01 5.79 -19.57
CA SER A 91 10.21 4.99 -19.81
C SER A 91 10.87 5.40 -21.14
N ALA A 92 11.84 4.62 -21.62
CA ALA A 92 12.39 4.79 -22.97
C ALA A 92 11.43 4.35 -24.10
N THR A 93 10.36 3.61 -23.78
CA THR A 93 9.42 3.02 -24.76
C THR A 93 7.95 3.28 -24.41
N SER A 94 7.65 4.13 -23.43
CA SER A 94 6.29 4.46 -23.01
C SER A 94 6.17 5.91 -22.55
N SER A 95 4.96 6.45 -22.68
CA SER A 95 4.56 7.77 -22.19
C SER A 95 3.08 7.78 -21.91
N TYR A 96 2.67 8.47 -20.85
CA TYR A 96 1.26 8.73 -20.55
C TYR A 96 0.98 10.23 -20.60
N ARG A 97 -0.28 10.59 -20.80
CA ARG A 97 -0.75 11.97 -20.72
C ARG A 97 -1.52 12.21 -19.43
N ILE A 98 -1.50 13.48 -19.02
CA ILE A 98 -2.20 14.03 -17.87
C ILE A 98 -3.13 15.13 -18.38
N GLY A 99 -4.41 15.07 -18.02
CA GLY A 99 -5.34 16.19 -18.11
C GLY A 99 -5.44 16.89 -16.77
N LEU A 100 -5.41 18.23 -16.76
CA LEU A 100 -5.68 19.06 -15.58
C LEU A 100 -6.79 20.07 -15.87
N PHE A 101 -7.73 20.20 -14.93
CA PHE A 101 -8.67 21.32 -14.82
C PHE A 101 -8.32 22.16 -13.60
N LEU A 102 -7.94 23.42 -13.85
CA LEU A 102 -7.52 24.39 -12.84
C LEU A 102 -8.58 25.51 -12.76
N PRO A 103 -9.63 25.39 -11.92
CA PRO A 103 -10.67 26.41 -11.80
C PRO A 103 -10.12 27.76 -11.34
N ALA A 104 -10.72 28.86 -11.82
CA ALA A 104 -10.34 30.21 -11.38
C ALA A 104 -10.61 30.42 -9.88
N GLU A 105 -11.77 29.96 -9.40
CA GLU A 105 -12.14 29.95 -7.98
C GLU A 105 -11.86 28.58 -7.37
N TRP A 106 -10.59 28.36 -6.97
CA TRP A 106 -10.14 27.10 -6.39
C TRP A 106 -10.34 27.02 -4.87
N ASN A 107 -10.89 25.88 -4.39
CA ASN A 107 -11.21 25.61 -2.99
C ASN A 107 -10.03 25.04 -2.14
N ASN A 108 -8.82 24.94 -2.70
CA ASN A 108 -7.62 24.29 -2.12
C ASN A 108 -7.63 22.75 -2.08
N ARG A 109 -8.64 22.08 -2.67
CA ARG A 109 -8.71 20.62 -2.81
C ARG A 109 -8.11 20.15 -4.13
N PHE A 110 -7.40 19.04 -4.09
CA PHE A 110 -6.95 18.28 -5.25
C PHE A 110 -7.85 17.06 -5.43
N LEU A 111 -8.25 16.72 -6.65
CA LEU A 111 -9.07 15.55 -6.96
C LEU A 111 -8.47 14.80 -8.15
N VAL A 112 -8.35 13.48 -8.04
CA VAL A 112 -7.99 12.60 -9.16
C VAL A 112 -9.19 11.74 -9.52
N VAL A 113 -9.49 11.63 -10.81
CA VAL A 113 -10.50 10.70 -11.33
C VAL A 113 -9.86 9.49 -12.02
N GLY A 114 -10.50 8.33 -11.89
CA GLY A 114 -10.01 7.06 -12.44
C GLY A 114 -10.46 6.76 -13.88
N ASN A 115 -10.00 5.62 -14.40
CA ASN A 115 -10.33 5.08 -15.73
C ASN A 115 -11.20 3.81 -15.66
N GLY A 116 -11.69 3.30 -16.79
CA GLY A 116 -12.53 2.09 -16.89
C GLY A 116 -11.95 1.02 -17.82
N GLY A 117 -12.16 -0.26 -17.49
CA GLY A 117 -11.70 -1.40 -18.29
C GLY A 117 -10.20 -1.37 -18.63
N PHE A 118 -9.86 -1.75 -19.86
CA PHE A 118 -8.54 -1.59 -20.49
C PHE A 118 -8.43 -0.28 -21.30
N GLY A 119 -9.27 0.72 -21.00
CA GLY A 119 -9.45 1.91 -21.83
C GLY A 119 -8.43 3.01 -21.57
N GLY A 120 -7.70 3.38 -22.61
CA GLY A 120 -6.76 4.49 -22.63
C GLY A 120 -7.42 5.78 -23.10
N GLY A 121 -7.40 6.80 -22.25
CA GLY A 121 -7.98 8.11 -22.52
C GLY A 121 -8.16 8.93 -21.24
N ILE A 122 -8.01 10.25 -21.33
CA ILE A 122 -8.22 11.16 -20.19
C ILE A 122 -9.74 11.23 -19.92
N ASN A 123 -10.17 10.97 -18.68
CA ASN A 123 -11.57 10.97 -18.29
C ASN A 123 -12.11 12.40 -18.08
N TRP A 124 -12.17 13.18 -19.17
CA TRP A 124 -12.63 14.58 -19.15
C TRP A 124 -14.05 14.72 -18.59
N ILE A 125 -14.92 13.73 -18.79
CA ILE A 125 -16.33 13.80 -18.36
C ILE A 125 -16.46 13.75 -16.83
N ASP A 126 -15.79 12.83 -16.14
CA ASP A 126 -15.77 12.81 -14.67
C ASP A 126 -14.90 13.96 -14.11
N MET A 127 -13.87 14.43 -14.83
CA MET A 127 -13.18 15.69 -14.46
C MET A 127 -14.14 16.89 -14.49
N GLY A 128 -15.07 16.93 -15.45
CA GLY A 128 -16.08 17.97 -15.60
C GLY A 128 -17.07 18.02 -14.45
N ALA A 129 -17.53 16.86 -13.96
CA ALA A 129 -18.29 16.78 -12.72
C ALA A 129 -17.43 17.18 -11.50
N GLY A 130 -16.19 16.66 -11.43
CA GLY A 130 -15.27 16.90 -10.32
C GLY A 130 -14.88 18.37 -10.09
N VAL A 131 -14.78 19.18 -11.14
CA VAL A 131 -14.37 20.59 -11.02
C VAL A 131 -15.48 21.49 -10.48
N GLN A 132 -16.75 21.07 -10.60
CA GLN A 132 -17.91 21.82 -10.10
C GLN A 132 -17.95 21.89 -8.56
N TYR A 133 -17.27 20.95 -7.88
CA TYR A 133 -17.02 21.00 -6.43
C TYR A 133 -15.97 22.07 -6.02
N GLY A 134 -15.37 22.77 -6.99
CA GLY A 134 -14.33 23.80 -6.82
C GLY A 134 -12.90 23.28 -6.73
N SER A 135 -12.71 21.97 -6.91
CA SER A 135 -11.42 21.28 -6.79
C SER A 135 -10.57 21.46 -8.05
N ALA A 136 -9.25 21.43 -7.91
CA ALA A 136 -8.35 21.25 -9.06
C ALA A 136 -8.33 19.75 -9.38
N VAL A 137 -8.66 19.38 -10.62
CA VAL A 137 -8.93 17.99 -11.00
C VAL A 137 -7.91 17.46 -11.99
N VAL A 138 -7.54 16.19 -11.85
CA VAL A 138 -6.56 15.49 -12.69
C VAL A 138 -7.08 14.13 -13.15
N SER A 139 -6.76 13.76 -14.38
CA SER A 139 -6.92 12.40 -14.92
C SER A 139 -5.69 12.04 -15.76
N THR A 140 -5.46 10.75 -15.99
CA THR A 140 -4.46 10.24 -16.94
C THR A 140 -5.14 9.47 -18.09
N ASP A 141 -4.43 9.26 -19.21
CA ASP A 141 -4.83 8.33 -20.27
C ASP A 141 -4.31 6.89 -20.08
N THR A 142 -3.58 6.61 -19.00
CA THR A 142 -3.00 5.28 -18.73
C THR A 142 -1.93 4.77 -19.70
N GLY A 143 -1.30 5.68 -20.47
CA GLY A 143 -0.13 5.35 -21.28
C GLY A 143 -0.44 4.85 -22.69
N HIS A 144 -1.69 4.96 -23.14
CA HIS A 144 -2.16 4.49 -24.44
C HIS A 144 -3.50 5.16 -24.81
N SER A 145 -4.06 4.82 -25.98
CA SER A 145 -5.42 5.21 -26.39
C SER A 145 -6.15 3.96 -26.89
N SER A 146 -7.31 3.65 -26.30
CA SER A 146 -8.10 2.45 -26.61
C SER A 146 -9.55 2.60 -26.11
N VAL A 147 -10.46 1.77 -26.61
CA VAL A 147 -11.79 1.61 -26.00
C VAL A 147 -11.70 0.73 -24.75
N VAL A 148 -12.65 0.85 -23.81
CA VAL A 148 -12.60 0.15 -22.50
C VAL A 148 -12.52 -1.38 -22.58
N THR A 149 -12.90 -1.99 -23.70
CA THR A 149 -12.82 -3.45 -23.94
C THR A 149 -11.54 -3.90 -24.65
N ASP A 150 -10.73 -2.98 -25.19
CA ASP A 150 -9.55 -3.32 -26.00
C ASP A 150 -8.29 -3.39 -25.12
N GLY A 151 -7.77 -4.61 -24.95
CA GLY A 151 -6.50 -4.89 -24.28
C GLY A 151 -5.33 -5.18 -25.22
N SER A 152 -5.49 -5.07 -26.55
CA SER A 152 -4.47 -5.47 -27.53
C SER A 152 -3.17 -4.66 -27.41
N TRP A 153 -3.27 -3.40 -27.00
CA TRP A 153 -2.14 -2.50 -26.70
C TRP A 153 -1.14 -3.04 -25.67
N ALA A 154 -1.54 -4.03 -24.86
CA ALA A 154 -0.68 -4.66 -23.84
C ALA A 154 0.29 -5.70 -24.42
N PHE A 155 0.03 -6.19 -25.64
CA PHE A 155 0.86 -7.19 -26.32
C PHE A 155 2.28 -6.64 -26.58
N ASP A 156 3.29 -7.43 -26.23
CA ASP A 156 4.72 -7.08 -26.20
C ASP A 156 5.07 -5.77 -25.47
N ASN A 157 4.14 -5.23 -24.67
CA ASN A 157 4.24 -3.90 -24.07
C ASN A 157 4.27 -3.96 -22.53
N PRO A 158 5.41 -4.32 -21.90
CA PRO A 158 5.52 -4.41 -20.45
C PRO A 158 5.47 -3.02 -19.77
N GLU A 159 5.92 -1.98 -20.45
CA GLU A 159 5.97 -0.62 -19.92
C GLU A 159 4.59 0.06 -19.93
N GLY A 160 3.82 -0.07 -21.01
CA GLY A 160 2.42 0.36 -21.06
C GLY A 160 1.54 -0.41 -20.06
N ARG A 161 1.77 -1.72 -19.89
CA ARG A 161 1.13 -2.51 -18.82
C ARG A 161 1.43 -1.92 -17.43
N THR A 162 2.64 -1.41 -17.22
CA THR A 162 3.06 -0.79 -15.95
C THR A 162 2.47 0.61 -15.75
N ASP A 163 2.30 1.39 -16.83
CA ASP A 163 1.59 2.69 -16.82
C ASP A 163 0.13 2.51 -16.40
N TRP A 164 -0.63 1.65 -17.09
CA TRP A 164 -2.02 1.32 -16.71
C TRP A 164 -2.11 0.63 -15.35
N GLY A 165 -1.13 -0.22 -15.01
CA GLY A 165 -1.08 -0.96 -13.75
C GLY A 165 -1.04 -0.04 -12.53
N TRP A 166 -0.14 0.94 -12.52
CA TRP A 166 -0.05 1.94 -11.43
C TRP A 166 0.67 3.25 -11.83
N ARG A 167 1.66 3.20 -12.73
CA ARG A 167 2.66 4.28 -12.85
C ARG A 167 2.09 5.58 -13.39
N SER A 168 1.11 5.54 -14.29
CA SER A 168 0.50 6.76 -14.82
C SER A 168 -0.36 7.50 -13.80
N ILE A 169 -1.10 6.75 -12.95
CA ILE A 169 -1.90 7.31 -11.86
C ILE A 169 -0.98 7.96 -10.83
N HIS A 170 0.00 7.22 -10.30
CA HIS A 170 0.92 7.75 -9.30
C HIS A 170 1.69 8.98 -9.82
N GLY A 171 2.25 8.89 -11.03
CA GLY A 171 2.95 10.00 -11.67
C GLY A 171 2.05 11.22 -11.92
N SER A 172 0.76 11.01 -12.18
CA SER A 172 -0.23 12.10 -12.29
C SER A 172 -0.63 12.71 -10.95
N VAL A 173 -0.64 11.93 -9.85
CA VAL A 173 -0.77 12.47 -8.49
C VAL A 173 0.43 13.37 -8.18
N VAL A 174 1.65 12.87 -8.35
CA VAL A 174 2.88 13.60 -7.98
C VAL A 174 3.05 14.88 -8.81
N LEU A 175 3.01 14.78 -10.14
CA LEU A 175 3.17 15.94 -11.01
C LEU A 175 1.95 16.88 -10.95
N GLY A 176 0.74 16.35 -10.82
CA GLY A 176 -0.47 17.14 -10.64
C GLY A 176 -0.44 17.99 -9.36
N LYS A 177 -0.02 17.41 -8.22
CA LYS A 177 0.14 18.15 -6.97
C LYS A 177 1.18 19.26 -7.05
N LEU A 178 2.26 19.05 -7.80
CA LEU A 178 3.31 20.05 -8.02
C LEU A 178 2.81 21.22 -8.88
N LEU A 179 2.19 20.91 -10.03
CA LEU A 179 1.67 21.91 -10.98
C LEU A 179 0.55 22.76 -10.37
N VAL A 180 -0.37 22.15 -9.63
CA VAL A 180 -1.48 22.85 -8.93
C VAL A 180 -0.92 23.85 -7.92
N GLN A 181 0.04 23.45 -7.08
CA GLN A 181 0.62 24.36 -6.09
C GLN A 181 1.41 25.50 -6.73
N ALA A 182 2.12 25.26 -7.84
CA ALA A 182 2.81 26.30 -8.59
C ALA A 182 1.85 27.28 -9.27
N TYR A 183 0.75 26.79 -9.87
CA TYR A 183 -0.25 27.61 -10.56
C TYR A 183 -0.98 28.58 -9.62
N TYR A 184 -1.38 28.10 -8.43
CA TYR A 184 -2.10 28.91 -7.43
C TYR A 184 -1.19 29.61 -6.40
N GLY A 185 0.10 29.27 -6.35
CA GLY A 185 1.08 29.85 -5.42
C GLY A 185 0.80 29.54 -3.95
N ARG A 186 0.07 28.46 -3.65
CA ARG A 186 -0.38 28.10 -2.29
C ARG A 186 -0.62 26.58 -2.17
N PRO A 187 -0.49 25.99 -0.97
CA PRO A 187 -0.55 24.54 -0.80
C PRO A 187 -1.94 23.95 -1.05
N ILE A 188 -1.96 22.68 -1.42
CA ILE A 188 -3.17 21.84 -1.39
C ILE A 188 -3.49 21.53 0.07
N ALA A 189 -4.74 21.74 0.48
CA ALA A 189 -5.21 21.47 1.83
C ALA A 189 -5.62 19.99 2.01
N TYR A 190 -6.28 19.42 1.00
CA TYR A 190 -6.80 18.05 1.01
C TYR A 190 -6.71 17.42 -0.39
N SER A 191 -6.41 16.13 -0.44
CA SER A 191 -6.19 15.34 -1.66
C SER A 191 -7.19 14.19 -1.76
N TYR A 192 -7.94 14.12 -2.85
CA TYR A 192 -9.04 13.18 -3.04
C TYR A 192 -8.87 12.29 -4.27
N TYR A 193 -9.48 11.11 -4.21
CA TYR A 193 -9.64 10.21 -5.36
C TYR A 193 -11.11 9.82 -5.54
N SER A 194 -11.55 9.70 -6.79
CA SER A 194 -12.86 9.16 -7.15
C SER A 194 -12.77 8.30 -8.41
N GLY A 195 -13.08 7.00 -8.32
CA GLY A 195 -13.10 6.13 -9.49
C GLY A 195 -13.89 4.83 -9.29
N CYS A 196 -14.47 4.30 -10.35
CA CYS A 196 -15.20 3.03 -10.34
C CYS A 196 -14.56 2.01 -11.30
N SER A 197 -14.84 0.71 -11.15
CA SER A 197 -14.30 -0.35 -12.02
C SER A 197 -12.76 -0.46 -11.94
N THR A 198 -12.05 -0.31 -13.06
CA THR A 198 -10.59 -0.09 -13.09
C THR A 198 -10.17 1.10 -12.24
N GLY A 199 -10.99 2.14 -12.13
CA GLY A 199 -10.79 3.28 -11.24
C GLY A 199 -10.87 2.87 -9.77
N GLY A 200 -11.76 1.94 -9.43
CA GLY A 200 -11.80 1.32 -8.11
C GLY A 200 -10.51 0.57 -7.79
N ARG A 201 -9.99 -0.22 -8.77
CA ARG A 201 -8.68 -0.88 -8.68
C ARG A 201 -7.53 0.12 -8.52
N GLN A 202 -7.48 1.18 -9.33
CA GLN A 202 -6.45 2.22 -9.30
C GLN A 202 -6.41 2.91 -7.93
N GLY A 203 -7.56 3.32 -7.37
CA GLY A 203 -7.63 3.94 -6.05
C GLY A 203 -7.16 3.02 -4.92
N LEU A 204 -7.55 1.74 -4.94
CA LEU A 204 -7.06 0.74 -3.99
C LEU A 204 -5.55 0.49 -4.16
N LYS A 205 -5.05 0.36 -5.39
CA LYS A 205 -3.63 0.13 -5.67
C LYS A 205 -2.76 1.30 -5.20
N GLU A 206 -3.21 2.53 -5.42
CA GLU A 206 -2.51 3.73 -4.96
C GLU A 206 -2.40 3.74 -3.42
N MET A 207 -3.45 3.35 -2.68
CA MET A 207 -3.38 3.30 -1.20
C MET A 207 -2.51 2.15 -0.65
N GLN A 208 -2.29 1.10 -1.45
CA GLN A 208 -1.43 -0.02 -1.12
C GLN A 208 0.07 0.23 -1.36
N MET A 209 0.41 1.17 -2.25
CA MET A 209 1.80 1.53 -2.61
C MET A 209 2.21 2.92 -2.13
N PHE A 210 1.28 3.87 -2.13
CA PHE A 210 1.50 5.30 -1.95
C PHE A 210 0.41 5.91 -1.04
N PRO A 211 0.30 5.47 0.24
CA PRO A 211 -0.78 5.89 1.15
C PRO A 211 -0.87 7.41 1.37
N SER A 212 0.20 8.16 1.12
CA SER A 212 0.25 9.64 1.15
C SER A 212 -0.36 10.34 -0.07
N SER A 213 -0.83 9.61 -1.08
CA SER A 213 -1.40 10.20 -2.29
C SER A 213 -2.76 10.84 -2.05
N PHE A 214 -3.60 10.27 -1.18
CA PHE A 214 -4.94 10.81 -0.88
C PHE A 214 -5.25 10.78 0.61
N ASP A 215 -6.03 11.75 1.04
CA ASP A 215 -6.59 11.89 2.39
C ASP A 215 -8.03 11.34 2.40
N GLY A 216 -8.74 11.44 1.28
CA GLY A 216 -10.02 10.77 1.03
C GLY A 216 -10.02 9.96 -0.26
N VAL A 217 -10.55 8.73 -0.22
CA VAL A 217 -10.66 7.83 -1.39
C VAL A 217 -12.08 7.29 -1.56
N LEU A 218 -12.69 7.54 -2.71
CA LEU A 218 -13.97 6.99 -3.14
C LEU A 218 -13.74 5.95 -4.25
N VAL A 219 -14.10 4.68 -3.99
CA VAL A 219 -13.90 3.57 -4.93
C VAL A 219 -15.17 2.75 -5.18
N GLY A 220 -15.57 2.64 -6.45
CA GLY A 220 -16.73 1.87 -6.88
C GLY A 220 -16.37 0.55 -7.55
N ALA A 221 -17.18 -0.49 -7.33
CA ALA A 221 -17.18 -1.76 -8.08
C ALA A 221 -15.77 -2.28 -8.46
N ALA A 222 -14.86 -2.30 -7.49
CA ALA A 222 -13.43 -2.27 -7.76
C ALA A 222 -12.93 -3.55 -8.44
N ALA A 223 -12.34 -3.43 -9.63
CA ALA A 223 -11.72 -4.52 -10.38
C ALA A 223 -10.36 -4.94 -9.81
N TRP A 224 -10.28 -5.13 -8.48
CA TRP A 224 -9.03 -5.16 -7.72
C TRP A 224 -8.14 -6.37 -8.00
N TYR A 225 -8.75 -7.54 -8.28
CA TYR A 225 -8.05 -8.82 -8.38
C TYR A 225 -7.84 -9.25 -9.84
N THR A 226 -7.11 -8.47 -10.65
CA THR A 226 -7.05 -8.66 -12.11
C THR A 226 -6.59 -10.07 -12.54
N SER A 227 -5.67 -10.70 -11.81
CA SER A 227 -5.24 -12.08 -12.08
C SER A 227 -6.36 -13.13 -11.93
N HIS A 228 -7.36 -12.87 -11.09
CA HIS A 228 -8.50 -13.77 -10.86
C HIS A 228 -9.78 -13.32 -11.58
N LEU A 229 -10.17 -12.04 -11.47
CA LEU A 229 -11.40 -11.48 -12.05
C LEU A 229 -11.43 -11.59 -13.58
N ASN A 230 -10.33 -11.25 -14.26
CA ASN A 230 -10.30 -11.32 -15.72
C ASN A 230 -10.32 -12.80 -16.19
N ASN A 231 -9.56 -13.68 -15.55
CA ASN A 231 -9.63 -15.12 -15.84
C ASN A 231 -11.01 -15.73 -15.50
N TRP A 232 -11.70 -15.24 -14.46
CA TRP A 232 -13.07 -15.63 -14.14
C TRP A 232 -14.06 -15.25 -15.25
N ALA A 233 -13.91 -14.10 -15.90
CA ALA A 233 -14.75 -13.74 -17.06
C ALA A 233 -14.54 -14.71 -18.24
N THR A 234 -13.33 -15.25 -18.42
CA THR A 234 -13.07 -16.35 -19.37
C THR A 234 -13.70 -17.67 -18.92
N GLN A 235 -13.65 -17.98 -17.62
CA GLN A 235 -14.32 -19.17 -17.06
C GLN A 235 -15.85 -19.12 -17.25
N VAL A 236 -16.47 -17.96 -17.03
CA VAL A 236 -17.91 -17.73 -17.26
C VAL A 236 -18.27 -17.98 -18.72
N ALA A 237 -17.48 -17.47 -19.67
CA ALA A 237 -17.66 -17.76 -21.08
C ALA A 237 -17.56 -19.26 -21.40
N SER A 238 -16.61 -19.99 -20.80
CA SER A 238 -16.47 -21.45 -21.01
C SER A 238 -17.69 -22.27 -20.55
N TYR A 239 -18.45 -21.79 -19.56
CA TYR A 239 -19.72 -22.41 -19.19
C TYR A 239 -20.75 -22.27 -20.33
N ASN A 240 -20.78 -21.12 -21.00
CA ASN A 240 -21.76 -20.79 -22.05
C ASN A 240 -21.31 -21.14 -23.48
N TRP A 241 -20.11 -21.68 -23.67
CA TRP A 241 -19.49 -21.96 -24.99
C TRP A 241 -19.43 -23.47 -25.30
N PRO A 242 -19.62 -23.93 -26.55
CA PRO A 242 -19.85 -23.13 -27.76
C PRO A 242 -21.31 -22.67 -27.91
N ALA A 243 -21.54 -21.72 -28.82
CA ALA A 243 -22.84 -21.08 -29.03
C ALA A 243 -23.89 -21.97 -29.75
N ASP A 244 -23.50 -23.16 -30.21
CA ASP A 244 -24.34 -24.19 -30.82
C ASP A 244 -24.59 -25.40 -29.89
N ASP A 245 -24.18 -25.33 -28.62
CA ASP A 245 -24.45 -26.33 -27.58
C ASP A 245 -25.81 -26.08 -26.88
N ASP A 246 -26.57 -27.13 -26.58
CA ASP A 246 -27.85 -27.07 -25.85
C ASP A 246 -27.76 -26.41 -24.45
N LYS A 247 -26.56 -26.18 -23.92
CA LYS A 247 -26.31 -25.43 -22.67
C LYS A 247 -26.17 -23.91 -22.85
N HIS A 248 -26.10 -23.41 -24.10
CA HIS A 248 -25.89 -22.00 -24.39
C HIS A 248 -27.13 -21.17 -24.02
N ILE A 249 -26.95 -20.21 -23.13
CA ILE A 249 -27.92 -19.15 -22.83
C ILE A 249 -27.67 -18.01 -23.81
N ASP A 250 -28.59 -17.81 -24.74
CA ASP A 250 -28.65 -16.57 -25.55
C ASP A 250 -28.95 -15.40 -24.60
N TRP A 251 -28.17 -14.32 -24.72
CA TRP A 251 -28.29 -13.14 -23.85
C TRP A 251 -29.67 -12.44 -23.95
N HIS A 252 -30.43 -12.63 -25.03
CA HIS A 252 -31.81 -12.13 -25.13
C HIS A 252 -32.79 -12.82 -24.16
N LEU A 253 -32.43 -13.97 -23.57
CA LEU A 253 -33.22 -14.63 -22.52
C LEU A 253 -32.98 -14.00 -21.13
N LEU A 254 -31.89 -13.26 -20.94
CA LEU A 254 -31.50 -12.75 -19.62
C LEU A 254 -32.58 -11.87 -18.94
N PRO A 255 -33.30 -10.96 -19.65
CA PRO A 255 -34.38 -10.19 -19.02
C PRO A 255 -35.55 -11.06 -18.56
N ALA A 256 -35.89 -12.12 -19.30
CA ALA A 256 -36.94 -13.05 -18.89
C ALA A 256 -36.53 -13.92 -17.68
N ILE A 257 -35.23 -14.19 -17.53
CA ILE A 257 -34.67 -14.84 -16.35
C ILE A 257 -34.68 -13.85 -15.17
N ALA A 258 -34.30 -12.59 -15.40
CA ALA A 258 -34.32 -11.51 -14.41
C ALA A 258 -35.75 -11.27 -13.86
N ASP A 259 -36.75 -11.09 -14.72
CA ASP A 259 -38.16 -10.89 -14.36
C ASP A 259 -38.67 -11.97 -13.38
N GLU A 260 -38.40 -13.24 -13.68
CA GLU A 260 -38.85 -14.37 -12.84
C GLU A 260 -38.02 -14.49 -11.54
N ILE A 261 -36.74 -14.12 -11.54
CA ILE A 261 -35.89 -14.10 -10.33
C ILE A 261 -36.27 -12.94 -9.41
N VAL A 262 -36.49 -11.73 -9.92
CA VAL A 262 -37.02 -10.59 -9.17
C VAL A 262 -38.36 -10.95 -8.56
N LYS A 263 -39.30 -11.48 -9.36
CA LYS A 263 -40.59 -11.99 -8.90
C LYS A 263 -40.51 -13.06 -7.78
N GLN A 264 -39.41 -13.80 -7.67
CA GLN A 264 -39.19 -14.77 -6.59
C GLN A 264 -38.51 -14.18 -5.34
N CYS A 265 -37.74 -13.09 -5.48
CA CYS A 265 -36.78 -12.66 -4.47
C CYS A 265 -36.86 -11.20 -4.01
N ASP A 266 -37.69 -10.37 -4.65
CA ASP A 266 -38.05 -9.01 -4.24
C ASP A 266 -38.55 -8.98 -2.78
N GLY A 267 -39.67 -9.67 -2.51
CA GLY A 267 -40.34 -9.75 -1.20
C GLY A 267 -39.55 -10.33 -0.01
N ILE A 268 -38.27 -10.64 -0.16
CA ILE A 268 -37.42 -11.23 0.89
C ILE A 268 -36.99 -10.19 1.94
N ASP A 269 -36.87 -8.90 1.58
CA ASP A 269 -36.53 -7.84 2.54
C ASP A 269 -37.75 -7.29 3.33
N GLY A 270 -38.97 -7.72 2.95
CA GLY A 270 -40.23 -7.29 3.52
C GLY A 270 -41.00 -6.26 2.68
N VAL A 271 -40.39 -5.74 1.62
CA VAL A 271 -41.01 -4.83 0.63
C VAL A 271 -41.17 -5.57 -0.70
N VAL A 272 -42.20 -5.22 -1.48
CA VAL A 272 -42.43 -5.74 -2.84
C VAL A 272 -42.42 -4.54 -3.79
N ASP A 273 -41.23 -4.18 -4.28
CA ASP A 273 -41.02 -2.99 -5.11
C ASP A 273 -40.17 -3.22 -6.37
N ASN A 274 -39.96 -4.50 -6.72
CA ASN A 274 -39.06 -5.06 -7.74
C ASN A 274 -37.56 -4.88 -7.44
N VAL A 275 -37.13 -4.77 -6.17
CA VAL A 275 -35.72 -4.54 -5.81
C VAL A 275 -35.21 -5.60 -4.83
N ILE A 276 -34.40 -6.55 -5.34
CA ILE A 276 -33.75 -7.57 -4.50
C ILE A 276 -32.65 -6.92 -3.63
N SER A 277 -32.99 -6.46 -2.42
CA SER A 277 -32.01 -5.90 -1.46
C SER A 277 -31.23 -6.97 -0.68
N LEU A 278 -31.73 -8.22 -0.65
CA LEU A 278 -31.15 -9.34 0.09
C LEU A 278 -30.83 -10.55 -0.80
N PRO A 279 -30.05 -10.40 -1.89
CA PRO A 279 -29.80 -11.47 -2.87
C PRO A 279 -29.11 -12.71 -2.27
N GLY A 280 -28.37 -12.56 -1.17
CA GLY A 280 -27.79 -13.70 -0.42
C GLY A 280 -28.81 -14.61 0.28
N GLN A 281 -30.09 -14.21 0.36
CA GLN A 281 -31.21 -15.01 0.87
C GLN A 281 -32.16 -15.49 -0.26
N CYS A 282 -31.86 -15.14 -1.52
CA CYS A 282 -32.64 -15.54 -2.69
C CYS A 282 -32.40 -17.01 -3.08
N ASN A 283 -33.31 -17.89 -2.67
CA ASN A 283 -33.30 -19.31 -3.07
C ASN A 283 -34.09 -19.51 -4.38
N VAL A 284 -33.46 -19.22 -5.52
CA VAL A 284 -34.07 -19.28 -6.85
C VAL A 284 -34.66 -20.67 -7.14
N ASN A 285 -35.96 -20.71 -7.44
CA ASN A 285 -36.66 -21.88 -7.94
C ASN A 285 -36.53 -21.97 -9.47
N PHE A 286 -35.50 -22.67 -9.93
CA PHE A 286 -35.24 -22.89 -11.35
C PHE A 286 -36.34 -23.69 -12.08
N ASP A 287 -37.18 -24.46 -11.37
CA ASP A 287 -38.28 -25.21 -12.01
C ASP A 287 -39.36 -24.26 -12.58
N ALA A 288 -39.46 -23.03 -12.04
CA ALA A 288 -40.33 -22.00 -12.60
C ALA A 288 -39.81 -21.49 -13.96
N LEU A 289 -38.49 -21.46 -14.15
CA LEU A 289 -37.82 -21.05 -15.40
C LEU A 289 -37.80 -22.16 -16.47
N SER A 290 -38.07 -23.43 -16.10
CA SER A 290 -37.92 -24.58 -17.00
C SER A 290 -38.88 -24.56 -18.19
N CYS A 291 -38.36 -24.79 -19.41
CA CYS A 291 -39.17 -25.00 -20.62
C CYS A 291 -40.04 -26.27 -20.58
N GLU A 292 -39.68 -27.25 -19.74
CA GLU A 292 -40.43 -28.51 -19.57
C GLU A 292 -41.70 -28.33 -18.71
N ARG A 293 -41.83 -27.20 -18.01
CA ARG A 293 -43.00 -26.88 -17.18
C ARG A 293 -44.25 -26.74 -18.05
N SER A 294 -45.33 -27.42 -17.65
CA SER A 294 -46.63 -27.32 -18.34
C SER A 294 -47.10 -25.86 -18.40
N GLY A 295 -47.29 -25.33 -19.61
CA GLY A 295 -47.66 -23.94 -19.85
C GLY A 295 -46.50 -22.93 -19.80
N ALA A 296 -45.24 -23.37 -19.80
CA ALA A 296 -44.09 -22.47 -19.95
C ALA A 296 -44.11 -21.71 -21.28
N ASN A 297 -43.82 -20.40 -21.23
CA ASN A 297 -43.62 -19.62 -22.44
C ASN A 297 -42.28 -20.03 -23.09
N GLN A 298 -42.35 -20.65 -24.27
CA GLN A 298 -41.19 -21.19 -24.97
C GLN A 298 -40.23 -20.12 -25.51
N SER A 299 -40.58 -18.82 -25.42
CA SER A 299 -39.67 -17.69 -25.71
C SER A 299 -39.07 -17.03 -24.46
N ALA A 300 -39.33 -17.57 -23.26
CA ALA A 300 -39.02 -16.97 -21.97
C ALA A 300 -38.82 -18.07 -20.90
N CYS A 301 -38.07 -19.10 -21.26
CA CYS A 301 -37.75 -20.26 -20.42
C CYS A 301 -36.34 -20.75 -20.76
N ILE A 302 -35.80 -21.63 -19.91
CA ILE A 302 -34.50 -22.28 -20.12
C ILE A 302 -34.60 -23.81 -20.01
N THR A 303 -33.70 -24.51 -20.70
CA THR A 303 -33.53 -25.97 -20.62
C THR A 303 -32.83 -26.40 -19.33
N ALA A 304 -32.81 -27.70 -19.05
CA ALA A 304 -32.03 -28.25 -17.92
C ALA A 304 -30.52 -27.99 -18.05
N SER A 305 -29.98 -28.00 -19.27
CA SER A 305 -28.57 -27.68 -19.57
C SER A 305 -28.27 -26.18 -19.37
N GLN A 306 -29.09 -25.28 -19.90
CA GLN A 306 -29.00 -23.84 -19.65
C GLN A 306 -29.17 -23.50 -18.15
N THR A 307 -30.05 -24.21 -17.45
CA THR A 307 -30.20 -24.11 -15.99
C THR A 307 -28.91 -24.44 -15.25
N GLN A 308 -28.14 -25.43 -15.72
CA GLN A 308 -26.84 -25.75 -15.14
C GLN A 308 -25.77 -24.69 -15.49
N THR A 309 -25.79 -24.14 -16.71
CA THR A 309 -24.94 -22.99 -17.09
C THR A 309 -25.17 -21.80 -16.15
N LEU A 310 -26.43 -21.43 -15.91
CA LEU A 310 -26.80 -20.33 -15.01
C LEU A 310 -26.35 -20.59 -13.56
N LYS A 311 -26.54 -21.81 -13.05
CA LYS A 311 -26.03 -22.24 -11.72
C LYS A 311 -24.51 -22.15 -11.61
N ASN A 312 -23.77 -22.44 -12.69
CA ASN A 312 -22.32 -22.30 -12.72
C ASN A 312 -21.88 -20.83 -12.66
N VAL A 313 -22.63 -19.90 -13.27
CA VAL A 313 -22.35 -18.44 -13.23
C VAL A 313 -22.56 -17.85 -11.82
N TYR A 314 -23.54 -18.34 -11.06
CA TYR A 314 -23.74 -17.98 -9.65
C TYR A 314 -22.74 -18.62 -8.67
N SER A 315 -21.98 -19.64 -9.12
CA SER A 315 -21.13 -20.43 -8.22
C SER A 315 -19.74 -19.82 -8.01
N ASP A 316 -19.18 -20.01 -6.81
CA ASP A 316 -17.75 -19.79 -6.56
C ASP A 316 -16.91 -20.62 -7.54
N TRP A 317 -16.05 -19.97 -8.33
CA TRP A 317 -15.06 -20.67 -9.15
C TRP A 317 -13.92 -21.18 -8.27
N ARG A 318 -13.63 -22.48 -8.37
CA ARG A 318 -12.69 -23.19 -7.50
C ARG A 318 -11.81 -24.15 -8.30
N THR A 319 -10.60 -24.39 -7.80
CA THR A 319 -9.74 -25.47 -8.32
C THR A 319 -10.36 -26.84 -8.00
N PRO A 320 -9.95 -27.93 -8.67
CA PRO A 320 -10.33 -29.30 -8.28
C PRO A 320 -9.98 -29.70 -6.83
N ALA A 321 -9.10 -28.96 -6.16
CA ALA A 321 -8.77 -29.13 -4.75
C ALA A 321 -9.70 -28.34 -3.79
N GLY A 322 -10.65 -27.57 -4.32
CA GLY A 322 -11.62 -26.77 -3.57
C GLY A 322 -11.16 -25.36 -3.18
N GLU A 323 -9.94 -24.95 -3.57
CA GLU A 323 -9.41 -23.60 -3.33
C GLU A 323 -10.25 -22.55 -4.07
N LEU A 324 -10.54 -21.41 -3.43
CA LEU A 324 -11.31 -20.32 -4.04
C LEU A 324 -10.45 -19.54 -5.02
N LEU A 325 -10.79 -19.62 -6.31
CA LEU A 325 -10.24 -18.75 -7.34
C LEU A 325 -11.02 -17.44 -7.33
N TYR A 326 -12.29 -17.44 -7.73
CA TYR A 326 -13.06 -16.20 -7.72
C TYR A 326 -14.52 -16.40 -7.36
N LYS A 327 -15.19 -15.30 -7.01
CA LYS A 327 -16.58 -15.31 -6.57
C LYS A 327 -17.55 -15.28 -7.75
N GLY A 328 -18.65 -16.03 -7.64
CA GLY A 328 -19.73 -16.03 -8.62
C GLY A 328 -20.56 -14.75 -8.59
N LEU A 329 -21.39 -14.57 -9.63
CA LEU A 329 -22.45 -13.56 -9.64
C LEU A 329 -23.57 -13.94 -8.64
N ILE A 330 -24.56 -13.08 -8.50
CA ILE A 330 -25.71 -13.29 -7.59
C ILE A 330 -27.04 -12.99 -8.30
N PRO A 331 -28.16 -13.59 -7.84
CA PRO A 331 -29.49 -13.27 -8.35
C PRO A 331 -29.78 -11.78 -8.33
N GLY A 332 -30.34 -11.25 -9.41
CA GLY A 332 -30.56 -9.82 -9.65
C GLY A 332 -29.51 -9.17 -10.55
N SER A 333 -28.50 -9.90 -11.05
CA SER A 333 -27.45 -9.37 -11.95
C SER A 333 -27.65 -9.75 -13.43
N GLU A 334 -28.73 -10.47 -13.74
CA GLU A 334 -28.95 -11.16 -15.01
C GLU A 334 -29.00 -10.21 -16.20
N ASP A 335 -29.71 -9.08 -16.09
CA ASP A 335 -29.80 -8.02 -17.11
C ASP A 335 -28.46 -7.38 -17.49
N GLN A 336 -27.38 -7.63 -16.73
CA GLN A 336 -26.04 -7.17 -17.06
C GLN A 336 -25.06 -8.30 -17.42
N MET A 337 -25.44 -9.58 -17.26
CA MET A 337 -24.61 -10.73 -17.64
C MET A 337 -24.28 -10.76 -19.14
N TYR A 338 -24.98 -10.01 -19.99
CA TYR A 338 -24.61 -9.86 -21.40
C TYR A 338 -23.17 -9.32 -21.58
N LEU A 339 -22.63 -8.56 -20.62
CA LEU A 339 -21.23 -8.08 -20.63
C LEU A 339 -20.18 -9.21 -20.49
N VAL A 340 -20.60 -10.42 -20.11
CA VAL A 340 -19.76 -11.63 -20.08
C VAL A 340 -20.27 -12.76 -20.97
N LEU A 341 -21.56 -12.78 -21.33
CA LEU A 341 -22.21 -13.85 -22.12
C LEU A 341 -22.47 -13.52 -23.60
N ASN A 342 -22.55 -12.25 -24.02
CA ASN A 342 -22.86 -11.84 -25.40
C ASN A 342 -21.62 -11.86 -26.33
N TYR A 343 -20.90 -12.98 -26.36
CA TYR A 343 -19.69 -13.15 -27.17
C TYR A 343 -19.62 -14.55 -27.78
N SER A 344 -19.19 -14.65 -29.03
CA SER A 344 -19.09 -15.91 -29.79
C SER A 344 -17.96 -16.85 -29.32
N GLU A 345 -16.96 -16.29 -28.64
CA GLU A 345 -15.92 -17.04 -27.93
C GLU A 345 -15.97 -16.69 -26.44
N ALA A 346 -15.42 -15.53 -26.06
CA ALA A 346 -15.39 -15.06 -24.67
C ALA A 346 -15.36 -13.52 -24.60
N SER A 347 -15.72 -12.98 -23.44
CA SER A 347 -15.65 -11.53 -23.18
C SER A 347 -14.21 -11.01 -23.35
N PRO A 348 -13.99 -9.89 -24.08
CA PRO A 348 -12.68 -9.27 -24.25
C PRO A 348 -11.97 -8.96 -22.93
N TYR A 349 -12.75 -8.62 -21.89
CA TYR A 349 -12.25 -8.42 -20.53
C TYR A 349 -11.51 -9.64 -19.96
N GLY A 350 -11.91 -10.85 -20.35
CA GLY A 350 -11.25 -12.08 -19.91
C GLY A 350 -10.19 -12.57 -20.90
N ILE A 351 -10.61 -12.92 -22.12
CA ILE A 351 -9.70 -13.57 -23.07
C ILE A 351 -8.63 -12.61 -23.62
N GLY A 352 -8.90 -11.30 -23.66
CA GLY A 352 -7.89 -10.27 -23.95
C GLY A 352 -6.81 -10.18 -22.86
N TYR A 353 -7.17 -10.37 -21.59
CA TYR A 353 -6.19 -10.44 -20.50
C TYR A 353 -5.29 -11.67 -20.64
N ALA A 354 -5.89 -12.84 -20.91
CA ALA A 354 -5.15 -14.07 -21.19
C ALA A 354 -4.17 -13.90 -22.36
N ARG A 355 -4.66 -13.44 -23.53
CA ARG A 355 -3.88 -13.22 -24.76
C ARG A 355 -2.75 -12.20 -24.57
N TYR A 356 -3.07 -10.99 -24.13
CA TYR A 356 -2.18 -9.83 -24.23
C TYR A 356 -1.43 -9.49 -22.93
N PHE A 357 -2.01 -9.74 -21.75
CA PHE A 357 -1.38 -9.40 -20.47
C PHE A 357 -0.55 -10.54 -19.89
N VAL A 358 -1.07 -11.79 -19.94
CA VAL A 358 -0.49 -12.95 -19.26
C VAL A 358 0.39 -13.80 -20.17
N LEU A 359 -0.15 -14.27 -21.30
CA LEU A 359 0.54 -15.25 -22.17
C LEU A 359 1.39 -14.62 -23.26
N ASN A 360 1.10 -13.37 -23.66
CA ASN A 360 1.68 -12.71 -24.82
C ASN A 360 1.54 -13.56 -26.10
N ASN A 361 0.33 -14.10 -26.31
CA ASN A 361 -0.03 -15.01 -27.39
C ASN A 361 -1.43 -14.68 -27.91
N GLU A 362 -1.52 -14.06 -29.09
CA GLU A 362 -2.80 -13.68 -29.71
C GLU A 362 -3.63 -14.90 -30.14
N SER A 363 -2.98 -16.04 -30.43
CA SER A 363 -3.62 -17.26 -30.92
C SER A 363 -4.19 -18.15 -29.80
N PHE A 364 -4.04 -17.79 -28.52
CA PHE A 364 -4.67 -18.50 -27.41
C PHE A 364 -6.20 -18.47 -27.55
N SER A 365 -6.87 -19.62 -27.43
CA SER A 365 -8.33 -19.74 -27.57
C SER A 365 -9.01 -20.16 -26.27
N LEU A 366 -10.34 -20.04 -26.21
CA LEU A 366 -11.12 -20.54 -25.08
C LEU A 366 -11.00 -22.07 -24.91
N ALA A 367 -10.68 -22.82 -25.98
CA ALA A 367 -10.46 -24.26 -25.90
C ALA A 367 -9.14 -24.64 -25.20
N ASP A 368 -8.20 -23.69 -25.06
CA ASP A 368 -6.93 -23.86 -24.34
C ASP A 368 -7.01 -23.46 -22.85
N PHE A 369 -8.14 -22.86 -22.43
CA PHE A 369 -8.30 -22.26 -21.11
C PHE A 369 -8.47 -23.29 -19.98
N ASN A 370 -7.83 -23.01 -18.84
CA ASN A 370 -7.91 -23.79 -17.61
C ASN A 370 -7.48 -22.94 -16.39
N ASP A 371 -7.74 -23.45 -15.19
CA ASP A 371 -7.54 -22.74 -13.92
C ASP A 371 -6.07 -22.39 -13.61
N THR A 372 -5.08 -23.14 -14.13
CA THR A 372 -3.66 -22.85 -13.90
C THR A 372 -3.21 -21.48 -14.46
N LEU A 373 -4.00 -20.90 -15.36
CA LEU A 373 -3.77 -19.55 -15.89
C LEU A 373 -3.92 -18.46 -14.81
N VAL A 374 -4.71 -18.70 -13.76
CA VAL A 374 -4.83 -17.80 -12.60
C VAL A 374 -3.49 -17.75 -11.85
N SER A 375 -2.94 -18.91 -11.48
CA SER A 375 -1.65 -19.00 -10.77
C SER A 375 -0.48 -18.47 -11.60
N LEU A 376 -0.56 -18.54 -12.94
CA LEU A 376 0.38 -17.89 -13.84
C LEU A 376 0.22 -16.35 -13.83
N ALA A 377 -1.03 -15.86 -13.86
CA ALA A 377 -1.33 -14.44 -13.79
C ALA A 377 -0.92 -13.81 -12.45
N ASP A 378 -1.11 -14.49 -11.32
CA ASP A 378 -0.60 -14.04 -10.00
C ASP A 378 0.92 -13.94 -9.99
N LYS A 379 1.60 -14.99 -10.48
CA LYS A 379 3.06 -15.08 -10.51
C LYS A 379 3.71 -14.00 -11.39
N ILE A 380 3.03 -13.59 -12.46
CA ILE A 380 3.49 -12.51 -13.34
C ILE A 380 3.06 -11.13 -12.79
N ASN A 381 1.86 -11.04 -12.21
CA ASN A 381 1.11 -9.82 -11.90
C ASN A 381 1.33 -8.73 -12.96
N PRO A 382 0.79 -8.89 -14.19
CA PRO A 382 1.07 -8.01 -15.32
C PRO A 382 0.92 -6.52 -14.97
N GLY A 383 2.00 -5.75 -15.14
CA GLY A 383 2.03 -4.32 -14.80
C GLY A 383 1.95 -3.99 -13.30
N ASN A 384 2.07 -4.99 -12.41
CA ASN A 384 1.75 -4.88 -10.98
C ASN A 384 0.31 -4.39 -10.73
N ALA A 385 -0.64 -4.75 -11.61
CA ALA A 385 -1.98 -4.17 -11.63
C ALA A 385 -2.93 -4.67 -10.52
N THR A 386 -2.77 -5.91 -10.04
CA THR A 386 -3.62 -6.47 -8.97
C THR A 386 -3.37 -5.74 -7.65
N ALA A 387 -4.44 -5.42 -6.93
CA ALA A 387 -4.45 -4.65 -5.69
C ALA A 387 -4.87 -5.53 -4.49
N ASP A 388 -4.04 -6.51 -4.14
CA ASP A 388 -4.25 -7.56 -3.15
C ASP A 388 -3.59 -7.31 -1.78
N ASN A 389 -2.89 -6.20 -1.57
CA ASN A 389 -2.30 -5.89 -0.27
C ASN A 389 -3.35 -5.33 0.72
N TYR A 390 -3.97 -6.21 1.50
CA TYR A 390 -5.01 -5.83 2.46
C TYR A 390 -4.52 -5.02 3.69
N ASN A 391 -3.23 -4.74 3.83
CA ASN A 391 -2.70 -3.96 4.96
C ASN A 391 -2.75 -2.45 4.67
N LEU A 392 -3.82 -1.79 5.12
CA LEU A 392 -4.01 -0.34 4.98
C LEU A 392 -3.53 0.47 6.20
N THR A 393 -2.69 -0.09 7.07
CA THR A 393 -2.16 0.56 8.29
C THR A 393 -1.61 1.96 8.02
N SER A 394 -0.69 2.10 7.05
CA SER A 394 -0.06 3.39 6.73
C SER A 394 -1.00 4.43 6.11
N PHE A 395 -2.19 4.01 5.63
CA PHE A 395 -3.25 4.92 5.18
C PHE A 395 -4.15 5.35 6.35
N ARG A 396 -4.56 4.39 7.21
CA ARG A 396 -5.31 4.65 8.44
C ARG A 396 -4.55 5.60 9.38
N ASP A 397 -3.28 5.31 9.65
CA ASP A 397 -2.52 5.98 10.72
C ASP A 397 -2.12 7.42 10.39
N ARG A 398 -2.13 7.79 9.10
CA ARG A 398 -2.05 9.19 8.65
C ARG A 398 -3.41 9.92 8.61
N GLY A 399 -4.49 9.28 9.06
CA GLY A 399 -5.84 9.82 9.11
C GLY A 399 -6.70 9.61 7.85
N GLY A 400 -6.21 8.88 6.85
CA GLY A 400 -6.88 8.70 5.56
C GLY A 400 -8.23 7.99 5.66
N LYS A 401 -9.22 8.46 4.89
CA LYS A 401 -10.61 7.95 4.87
C LYS A 401 -10.98 7.32 3.53
N MET A 402 -11.65 6.18 3.55
CA MET A 402 -12.08 5.45 2.36
C MET A 402 -13.57 5.10 2.42
N LEU A 403 -14.29 5.42 1.34
CA LEU A 403 -15.65 4.94 1.07
C LEU A 403 -15.59 4.02 -0.16
N MET A 404 -15.95 2.76 0.02
CA MET A 404 -16.17 1.83 -1.09
C MET A 404 -17.66 1.62 -1.32
N TYR A 405 -18.08 1.47 -2.56
CA TYR A 405 -19.46 1.08 -2.90
C TYR A 405 -19.48 0.03 -4.01
N HIS A 406 -20.56 -0.75 -4.08
CA HIS A 406 -20.73 -1.77 -5.12
C HIS A 406 -22.22 -2.08 -5.34
N GLY A 407 -22.65 -2.15 -6.60
CA GLY A 407 -24.00 -2.54 -6.99
C GLY A 407 -24.31 -4.01 -6.74
N GLN A 408 -25.51 -4.32 -6.25
CA GLN A 408 -25.93 -5.72 -6.04
C GLN A 408 -26.35 -6.40 -7.36
N ALA A 409 -26.69 -5.63 -8.40
CA ALA A 409 -27.01 -6.10 -9.75
C ALA A 409 -25.81 -6.02 -10.72
N ASP A 410 -24.58 -5.89 -10.21
CA ASP A 410 -23.37 -5.81 -11.04
C ASP A 410 -23.09 -7.15 -11.73
N GLY A 411 -23.33 -7.20 -13.05
CA GLY A 411 -23.15 -8.38 -13.90
C GLY A 411 -21.78 -8.47 -14.59
N LEU A 412 -20.85 -7.55 -14.30
CA LEU A 412 -19.49 -7.53 -14.87
C LEU A 412 -18.41 -7.79 -13.82
N VAL A 413 -18.54 -7.19 -12.64
CA VAL A 413 -17.66 -7.41 -11.49
C VAL A 413 -18.52 -7.92 -10.34
N PRO A 414 -18.40 -9.19 -9.93
CA PRO A 414 -19.19 -9.73 -8.82
C PRO A 414 -19.08 -8.92 -7.52
N LEU A 415 -20.22 -8.50 -6.97
CA LEU A 415 -20.38 -7.88 -5.64
C LEU A 415 -19.55 -8.59 -4.57
N GLN A 416 -19.68 -9.91 -4.54
CA GLN A 416 -18.99 -10.80 -3.60
C GLN A 416 -17.45 -10.63 -3.63
N GLY A 417 -16.87 -10.19 -4.76
CA GLY A 417 -15.44 -9.88 -4.89
C GLY A 417 -15.02 -8.65 -4.08
N SER A 418 -15.88 -7.64 -3.93
CA SER A 418 -15.63 -6.50 -3.02
C SER A 418 -15.93 -6.83 -1.57
N THR A 419 -16.93 -7.68 -1.29
CA THR A 419 -17.12 -8.25 0.05
C THR A 419 -15.87 -9.00 0.50
N LEU A 420 -15.33 -9.89 -0.36
CA LEU A 420 -14.09 -10.62 -0.12
C LEU A 420 -12.88 -9.68 0.12
N TYR A 421 -12.78 -8.56 -0.61
CA TYR A 421 -11.75 -7.55 -0.34
C TYR A 421 -11.93 -6.91 1.05
N TYR A 422 -13.14 -6.48 1.37
CA TYR A 422 -13.44 -5.80 2.63
C TYR A 422 -13.18 -6.70 3.84
N ASP A 423 -13.66 -7.94 3.81
CA ASP A 423 -13.42 -8.92 4.88
C ASP A 423 -11.93 -9.24 5.03
N ARG A 424 -11.19 -9.44 3.91
CA ARG A 424 -9.72 -9.63 3.95
C ARG A 424 -8.99 -8.42 4.54
N VAL A 425 -9.48 -7.19 4.34
CA VAL A 425 -8.95 -5.98 5.00
C VAL A 425 -9.31 -5.95 6.49
N VAL A 426 -10.55 -6.23 6.89
CA VAL A 426 -10.95 -6.30 8.31
C VAL A 426 -10.09 -7.31 9.06
N ASP A 427 -9.90 -8.51 8.52
CA ASP A 427 -9.02 -9.54 9.07
C ASP A 427 -7.58 -9.05 9.18
N LYS A 428 -7.02 -8.49 8.09
CA LYS A 428 -5.63 -8.01 8.05
C LYS A 428 -5.37 -6.84 9.00
N MET A 429 -6.38 -6.02 9.26
CA MET A 429 -6.35 -4.89 10.19
C MET A 429 -6.66 -5.29 11.64
N GLY A 430 -6.90 -6.57 11.92
CA GLY A 430 -6.99 -7.15 13.28
C GLY A 430 -8.35 -7.78 13.64
N GLY A 431 -9.22 -8.02 12.66
CA GLY A 431 -10.54 -8.67 12.86
C GLY A 431 -11.61 -7.77 13.50
N ASN A 432 -11.30 -6.50 13.76
CA ASN A 432 -12.25 -5.55 14.35
C ASN A 432 -12.91 -4.71 13.24
N LEU A 433 -14.15 -5.06 12.91
CA LEU A 433 -14.97 -4.36 11.93
C LEU A 433 -15.16 -2.88 12.27
N THR A 434 -15.52 -2.53 13.51
CA THR A 434 -15.77 -1.14 13.92
C THR A 434 -14.51 -0.28 13.80
N ALA A 435 -13.37 -0.78 14.28
CA ALA A 435 -12.08 -0.10 14.13
C ALA A 435 -11.59 -0.02 12.66
N THR A 436 -12.19 -0.80 11.77
CA THR A 436 -12.00 -0.66 10.31
C THR A 436 -12.94 0.42 9.77
N GLN A 437 -14.22 0.42 10.16
CA GLN A 437 -15.22 1.44 9.80
C GLN A 437 -14.91 2.86 10.29
N ASP A 438 -13.99 3.02 11.25
CA ASP A 438 -13.43 4.33 11.67
C ASP A 438 -12.58 5.02 10.57
N PHE A 439 -12.13 4.28 9.55
CA PHE A 439 -11.36 4.83 8.42
C PHE A 439 -11.77 4.27 7.04
N PHE A 440 -12.42 3.11 6.98
CA PHE A 440 -12.81 2.44 5.73
C PHE A 440 -14.21 1.82 5.85
N ARG A 441 -15.18 2.41 5.17
CA ARG A 441 -16.58 1.93 5.12
C ARG A 441 -16.93 1.42 3.71
N TYR A 442 -17.78 0.41 3.66
CA TYR A 442 -18.24 -0.23 2.42
C TYR A 442 -19.78 -0.19 2.37
N PHE A 443 -20.36 0.17 1.22
CA PHE A 443 -21.80 0.28 0.99
C PHE A 443 -22.23 -0.66 -0.14
N MET A 444 -23.23 -1.50 0.11
CA MET A 444 -23.90 -2.28 -0.94
C MET A 444 -25.09 -1.49 -1.47
N VAL A 445 -25.35 -1.56 -2.78
CA VAL A 445 -26.40 -0.77 -3.44
C VAL A 445 -27.42 -1.70 -4.11
N PRO A 446 -28.59 -1.95 -3.49
CA PRO A 446 -29.68 -2.74 -4.06
C PRO A 446 -30.06 -2.33 -5.48
N GLY A 447 -30.27 -3.31 -6.36
CA GLY A 447 -30.63 -3.12 -7.76
C GLY A 447 -29.62 -2.38 -8.66
N MET A 448 -28.62 -1.68 -8.11
CA MET A 448 -27.65 -0.95 -8.92
C MET A 448 -26.72 -1.92 -9.68
N GLN A 449 -26.51 -1.63 -10.96
CA GLN A 449 -25.58 -2.30 -11.87
C GLN A 449 -24.13 -1.81 -11.68
N HIS A 450 -23.22 -2.25 -12.57
CA HIS A 450 -21.83 -1.81 -12.60
C HIS A 450 -21.71 -0.28 -12.62
N CYS A 451 -21.22 0.29 -11.51
CA CYS A 451 -21.04 1.72 -11.23
C CYS A 451 -22.30 2.61 -11.18
N TRP A 452 -23.31 2.36 -12.02
CA TRP A 452 -24.45 3.27 -12.24
C TRP A 452 -25.69 2.52 -12.78
N ALA A 453 -26.85 3.19 -12.71
CA ALA A 453 -28.19 2.70 -13.08
C ALA A 453 -28.61 1.38 -12.43
N SER A 454 -29.80 0.94 -12.80
CA SER A 454 -30.47 -0.28 -12.33
C SER A 454 -31.36 -0.78 -13.50
N PRO A 455 -31.59 -2.09 -13.65
CA PRO A 455 -32.56 -2.60 -14.63
C PRO A 455 -34.02 -2.34 -14.19
N VAL A 456 -34.22 -2.32 -12.87
CA VAL A 456 -35.48 -2.03 -12.17
C VAL A 456 -35.49 -0.60 -11.60
N ASP A 457 -36.57 -0.17 -10.97
CA ASP A 457 -36.66 1.14 -10.32
C ASP A 457 -36.04 1.19 -8.91
N ALA A 458 -34.81 0.70 -8.78
CA ALA A 458 -34.01 0.85 -7.58
C ALA A 458 -33.30 2.23 -7.53
N PRO A 459 -33.20 2.86 -6.35
CA PRO A 459 -32.38 4.07 -6.16
C PRO A 459 -30.88 3.78 -6.32
N TRP A 460 -30.23 4.46 -7.28
CA TRP A 460 -28.83 4.20 -7.64
C TRP A 460 -27.94 5.46 -7.67
N ALA A 461 -28.50 6.66 -7.79
CA ALA A 461 -27.73 7.88 -7.90
C ALA A 461 -27.44 8.48 -6.52
N PHE A 462 -26.16 8.60 -6.17
CA PHE A 462 -25.68 9.14 -4.89
C PHE A 462 -24.33 9.91 -5.03
N GLY A 463 -24.11 10.57 -6.17
CA GLY A 463 -22.90 11.37 -6.42
C GLY A 463 -21.62 10.55 -6.65
N ALA A 464 -21.74 9.27 -6.97
CA ALA A 464 -20.59 8.38 -7.17
C ALA A 464 -19.91 8.59 -8.55
N PRO A 465 -18.63 8.20 -8.71
CA PRO A 465 -17.90 8.32 -9.98
C PRO A 465 -18.65 7.67 -11.15
N SER A 466 -18.63 8.35 -12.29
CA SER A 466 -19.34 7.99 -13.53
C SER A 466 -20.87 7.90 -13.43
N GLN A 467 -21.50 8.34 -12.32
CA GLN A 467 -22.96 8.46 -12.22
C GLN A 467 -23.49 9.75 -12.84
N ALA A 468 -22.81 10.89 -12.61
CA ALA A 468 -23.25 12.19 -13.10
C ALA A 468 -23.28 12.26 -14.63
N SER A 469 -22.28 11.66 -15.30
CA SER A 469 -22.20 11.53 -16.75
C SER A 469 -23.33 10.71 -17.39
N MET A 470 -24.02 9.87 -16.61
CA MET A 470 -25.20 9.11 -17.06
C MET A 470 -26.50 9.93 -16.96
N LEU A 471 -26.47 11.10 -16.34
CA LEU A 471 -27.61 12.02 -16.16
C LEU A 471 -27.50 13.24 -17.08
N GLY A 472 -26.28 13.72 -17.34
CA GLY A 472 -26.02 14.79 -18.31
C GLY A 472 -24.56 15.26 -18.33
N ASN A 473 -24.13 15.85 -19.45
CA ASN A 473 -22.74 16.30 -19.64
C ASN A 473 -22.37 17.53 -18.77
N ASP A 474 -23.35 18.23 -18.22
CA ASP A 474 -23.23 19.36 -17.28
C ASP A 474 -23.56 18.98 -15.83
N THR A 475 -23.94 17.72 -15.58
CA THR A 475 -24.43 17.27 -14.27
C THR A 475 -23.27 17.01 -13.30
N TRP A 476 -23.52 17.32 -12.03
CA TRP A 476 -22.66 17.03 -10.88
C TRP A 476 -23.52 16.94 -9.62
N SER A 477 -23.06 16.23 -8.59
CA SER A 477 -23.89 15.76 -7.47
C SER A 477 -25.09 14.91 -7.95
N VAL A 478 -25.98 14.55 -7.03
CA VAL A 478 -27.34 14.09 -7.39
C VAL A 478 -28.19 15.31 -7.75
N PRO A 479 -28.84 15.36 -8.92
CA PRO A 479 -29.76 16.45 -9.27
C PRO A 479 -30.82 16.71 -8.19
N GLY A 480 -30.86 17.94 -7.68
CA GLY A 480 -31.72 18.38 -6.57
C GLY A 480 -30.99 18.52 -5.22
N PHE A 481 -29.88 17.80 -5.02
CA PHE A 481 -29.18 17.69 -3.73
C PHE A 481 -27.71 18.13 -3.85
N LYS A 482 -27.14 18.72 -2.80
CA LYS A 482 -25.76 19.28 -2.80
C LYS A 482 -25.16 19.21 -1.39
N ASP A 483 -25.26 18.03 -0.80
CA ASP A 483 -25.06 17.77 0.62
C ASP A 483 -24.52 16.35 0.85
N ALA A 484 -23.88 16.15 2.00
CA ALA A 484 -23.28 14.89 2.42
C ALA A 484 -24.29 13.77 2.76
N GLN A 485 -25.60 14.02 2.67
CA GLN A 485 -26.62 12.97 2.86
C GLN A 485 -26.90 12.25 1.53
N HIS A 486 -26.86 12.95 0.40
CA HIS A 486 -27.17 12.39 -0.92
C HIS A 486 -25.94 12.23 -1.83
N ASP A 487 -24.86 12.96 -1.59
CA ASP A 487 -23.62 12.89 -2.37
C ASP A 487 -22.49 12.26 -1.52
N ILE A 488 -22.04 11.07 -1.92
CA ILE A 488 -21.00 10.30 -1.23
C ILE A 488 -19.60 10.93 -1.34
N LEU A 489 -19.33 11.74 -2.37
CA LEU A 489 -18.08 12.49 -2.50
C LEU A 489 -18.07 13.70 -1.56
N LEU A 490 -19.21 14.39 -1.39
CA LEU A 490 -19.37 15.39 -0.33
C LEU A 490 -19.30 14.76 1.07
N ALA A 491 -19.86 13.57 1.27
CA ALA A 491 -19.74 12.84 2.52
C ALA A 491 -18.30 12.44 2.86
N LEU A 492 -17.51 12.05 1.84
CA LEU A 492 -16.08 11.81 1.99
C LEU A 492 -15.32 13.09 2.38
N MET A 493 -15.64 14.22 1.75
CA MET A 493 -15.05 15.53 2.12
C MET A 493 -15.41 15.92 3.55
N ASP A 494 -16.66 15.75 3.98
CA ASP A 494 -17.08 16.05 5.36
C ASP A 494 -16.42 15.10 6.39
N TRP A 495 -16.15 13.85 6.02
CA TRP A 495 -15.43 12.90 6.87
C TRP A 495 -13.93 13.22 6.99
N VAL A 496 -13.29 13.70 5.92
CA VAL A 496 -11.87 14.11 5.94
C VAL A 496 -11.67 15.47 6.62
N GLU A 497 -12.47 16.47 6.28
CA GLU A 497 -12.21 17.87 6.65
C GLU A 497 -12.86 18.28 7.98
N LYS A 498 -13.91 17.57 8.40
CA LYS A 498 -14.70 17.89 9.61
C LYS A 498 -14.76 16.72 10.60
N ASN A 499 -14.22 15.56 10.24
CA ASN A 499 -14.39 14.28 10.94
C ASN A 499 -15.88 13.90 11.15
N ILE A 500 -16.77 14.35 10.25
CA ILE A 500 -18.19 13.97 10.24
C ILE A 500 -18.33 12.73 9.37
N THR A 501 -18.41 11.55 9.98
CA THR A 501 -18.62 10.31 9.25
C THR A 501 -20.07 10.19 8.75
N THR A 502 -20.28 9.35 7.73
CA THR A 502 -21.61 9.05 7.20
C THR A 502 -22.05 7.63 7.57
N ASP A 503 -23.07 7.53 8.41
CA ASP A 503 -23.71 6.26 8.80
C ASP A 503 -24.81 5.82 7.81
N GLN A 504 -25.18 6.68 6.84
CA GLN A 504 -26.04 6.33 5.69
C GLN A 504 -25.92 7.34 4.54
N ILE A 505 -26.02 6.86 3.29
CA ILE A 505 -26.07 7.71 2.08
C ILE A 505 -27.40 7.48 1.35
N VAL A 506 -28.19 8.52 1.10
CA VAL A 506 -29.49 8.40 0.42
C VAL A 506 -29.28 8.34 -1.09
N ALA A 507 -29.46 7.15 -1.66
CA ALA A 507 -29.53 6.96 -3.10
C ALA A 507 -30.90 7.35 -3.64
N THR A 508 -30.94 7.81 -4.90
CA THR A 508 -32.12 8.34 -5.58
C THR A 508 -32.35 7.66 -6.94
N THR A 509 -33.61 7.54 -7.36
CA THR A 509 -34.00 7.36 -8.77
C THR A 509 -35.28 8.16 -9.09
N TRP A 510 -35.59 8.29 -10.37
CA TRP A 510 -36.60 9.19 -10.94
C TRP A 510 -37.64 8.44 -11.77
N ASN A 511 -38.81 9.04 -12.00
CA ASN A 511 -39.96 8.42 -12.70
C ASN A 511 -39.65 7.91 -14.11
N LYS A 512 -38.54 8.38 -14.68
CA LYS A 512 -37.88 7.80 -15.84
C LYS A 512 -36.39 7.65 -15.51
N GLN A 513 -35.89 6.43 -15.60
CA GLN A 513 -34.46 6.12 -15.39
C GLN A 513 -33.55 7.07 -16.17
N LYS A 514 -32.52 7.57 -15.47
CA LYS A 514 -31.53 8.55 -15.95
C LYS A 514 -32.07 9.94 -16.33
N ASP A 515 -33.35 10.24 -16.12
CA ASP A 515 -33.96 11.54 -16.44
C ASP A 515 -34.44 12.25 -15.16
N ALA A 516 -33.54 13.03 -14.56
CA ALA A 516 -33.84 13.76 -13.34
C ALA A 516 -34.97 14.81 -13.48
N SER A 517 -35.31 15.23 -14.70
CA SER A 517 -36.41 16.17 -14.94
C SER A 517 -37.79 15.53 -14.77
N SER A 518 -37.88 14.20 -14.76
CA SER A 518 -39.12 13.44 -14.56
C SER A 518 -39.62 13.43 -13.11
N GLY A 519 -38.87 14.01 -12.17
CA GLY A 519 -39.19 14.01 -10.73
C GLY A 519 -38.75 12.72 -10.04
N ILE A 520 -38.50 12.79 -8.73
CA ILE A 520 -38.06 11.64 -7.93
C ILE A 520 -39.18 10.59 -7.91
N LEU A 521 -38.80 9.32 -8.01
CA LEU A 521 -39.67 8.16 -7.86
C LEU A 521 -39.44 7.50 -6.50
N ARG A 522 -38.18 7.25 -6.14
CA ARG A 522 -37.77 6.56 -4.91
C ARG A 522 -36.46 7.09 -4.36
N GLN A 523 -36.33 7.08 -3.04
CA GLN A 523 -35.08 7.23 -2.31
C GLN A 523 -34.94 6.13 -1.24
N ARG A 524 -33.73 5.61 -1.05
CA ARG A 524 -33.43 4.58 -0.03
C ARG A 524 -32.04 4.86 0.57
N PRO A 525 -31.87 4.81 1.90
CA PRO A 525 -30.54 4.90 2.51
C PRO A 525 -29.70 3.68 2.15
N LEU A 526 -28.42 3.89 1.89
CA LEU A 526 -27.38 2.89 1.73
C LEU A 526 -26.62 2.80 3.04
N CYS A 527 -26.41 1.59 3.54
CA CYS A 527 -25.90 1.35 4.88
C CYS A 527 -24.47 0.80 4.90
N PRO A 528 -23.65 1.10 5.92
CA PRO A 528 -22.33 0.52 6.09
C PRO A 528 -22.41 -1.00 6.30
N TYR A 529 -21.84 -1.76 5.38
CA TYR A 529 -21.71 -3.21 5.43
C TYR A 529 -21.18 -3.68 6.79
N PRO A 530 -21.81 -4.69 7.44
CA PRO A 530 -22.82 -5.62 6.92
C PRO A 530 -24.28 -5.20 7.15
N GLN A 531 -24.55 -3.95 7.56
CA GLN A 531 -25.92 -3.46 7.72
C GLN A 531 -26.60 -3.28 6.36
N MET A 532 -27.92 -3.35 6.35
CA MET A 532 -28.78 -3.00 5.22
C MET A 532 -29.88 -2.05 5.66
N ALA A 533 -30.50 -1.39 4.68
CA ALA A 533 -31.71 -0.62 4.91
C ALA A 533 -32.86 -1.58 5.20
N ARG A 534 -33.61 -1.30 6.26
CA ARG A 534 -34.82 -2.00 6.63
C ARG A 534 -35.97 -1.01 6.72
N TRP A 535 -37.05 -1.29 5.99
CA TRP A 535 -38.31 -0.55 6.06
C TRP A 535 -38.97 -0.72 7.44
N ASP A 536 -39.63 0.33 7.94
CA ASP A 536 -40.26 0.35 9.26
C ASP A 536 -41.51 -0.53 9.36
N GLY A 537 -42.25 -0.69 8.26
CA GLY A 537 -43.49 -1.46 8.14
C GLY A 537 -44.77 -0.63 8.03
N ASP A 538 -44.69 0.70 8.18
CA ASP A 538 -45.84 1.61 8.25
C ASP A 538 -45.70 2.85 7.33
N GLY A 539 -44.48 3.32 7.03
CA GLY A 539 -44.19 4.48 6.20
C GLY A 539 -44.18 4.19 4.70
N ASP A 540 -44.08 5.22 3.85
CA ASP A 540 -43.97 5.01 2.40
C ASP A 540 -42.60 4.41 2.05
N SER A 541 -42.58 3.19 1.50
CA SER A 541 -41.34 2.49 1.10
C SER A 541 -40.52 3.20 0.02
N ASN A 542 -41.10 4.19 -0.68
CA ASN A 542 -40.40 5.01 -1.67
C ASN A 542 -39.67 6.22 -1.02
N GLU A 543 -39.99 6.55 0.23
CA GLU A 543 -39.41 7.69 0.99
C GLU A 543 -38.28 7.22 1.91
N ALA A 544 -37.10 7.83 1.80
CA ALA A 544 -35.91 7.41 2.55
C ALA A 544 -36.05 7.50 4.08
N ALA A 545 -37.01 8.30 4.58
CA ALA A 545 -37.31 8.45 6.00
C ALA A 545 -38.00 7.21 6.63
N SER A 546 -38.63 6.36 5.82
CA SER A 546 -39.31 5.12 6.26
C SER A 546 -38.34 3.94 6.42
N TRP A 547 -37.04 4.18 6.28
CA TRP A 547 -35.99 3.15 6.30
C TRP A 547 -34.96 3.45 7.39
N THR A 548 -34.42 2.39 8.01
CA THR A 548 -33.36 2.49 9.01
C THR A 548 -32.23 1.50 8.69
N CYS A 549 -30.98 1.90 8.93
CA CYS A 549 -29.84 1.00 8.80
C CYS A 549 -29.73 0.04 9.98
N GLY A 550 -29.57 -1.26 9.69
CA GLY A 550 -29.38 -2.27 10.73
C GLY A 550 -29.21 -3.70 10.19
N GLY A 551 -29.29 -4.66 11.10
CA GLY A 551 -29.05 -6.09 10.79
C GLY A 551 -27.59 -6.42 10.48
N ASP A 552 -27.35 -7.67 10.09
CA ASP A 552 -26.06 -8.15 9.59
C ASP A 552 -26.31 -9.23 8.54
N VAL A 553 -26.10 -8.91 7.27
CA VAL A 553 -26.36 -9.81 6.12
C VAL A 553 -25.58 -11.13 6.18
N ARG A 554 -24.48 -11.19 6.94
CA ARG A 554 -23.66 -12.40 7.10
C ARG A 554 -24.30 -13.42 8.04
N THR A 555 -25.26 -12.97 8.86
CA THR A 555 -25.93 -13.79 9.89
C THR A 555 -27.41 -14.02 9.61
N SER A 556 -28.00 -13.34 8.62
CA SER A 556 -29.42 -13.44 8.25
C SER A 556 -29.76 -14.78 7.58
N THR A 557 -29.81 -15.84 8.39
CA THR A 557 -30.32 -17.18 8.04
C THR A 557 -31.48 -17.60 8.96
N THR A 558 -31.93 -16.70 9.85
CA THR A 558 -32.97 -16.99 10.85
C THR A 558 -34.04 -15.89 10.89
N VAL A 559 -35.08 -16.02 10.06
CA VAL A 559 -36.37 -15.38 10.32
C VAL A 559 -37.13 -16.24 11.35
N PRO A 560 -37.64 -15.67 12.46
CA PRO A 560 -38.28 -16.46 13.52
C PRO A 560 -39.73 -16.83 13.16
N THR A 561 -39.94 -17.97 12.49
CA THR A 561 -41.28 -18.50 12.19
C THR A 561 -41.90 -19.19 13.40
N SER A 562 -42.85 -18.52 14.05
CA SER A 562 -43.60 -19.08 15.19
C SER A 562 -44.75 -19.99 14.73
N THR A 563 -44.48 -21.28 14.55
CA THR A 563 -45.47 -22.38 14.55
C THR A 563 -44.77 -23.71 14.89
N SER A 564 -45.51 -24.79 15.18
CA SER A 564 -45.03 -25.81 16.15
C SER A 564 -45.36 -27.28 15.81
N VAL A 565 -44.47 -28.21 16.21
CA VAL A 565 -44.67 -29.68 16.40
C VAL A 565 -44.68 -30.54 15.10
N PRO A 566 -44.01 -31.72 15.01
CA PRO A 566 -42.78 -32.19 15.69
C PRO A 566 -41.81 -33.10 14.86
N THR A 567 -40.62 -33.36 15.43
CA THR A 567 -39.74 -34.56 15.34
C THR A 567 -39.93 -35.67 14.27
N SER A 568 -38.82 -36.05 13.62
CA SER A 568 -38.27 -37.43 13.74
C SER A 568 -36.79 -37.56 13.31
N GLU A 569 -35.97 -38.08 14.24
CA GLU A 569 -34.83 -39.01 14.08
C GLU A 569 -33.69 -38.72 13.07
N ALA A 570 -32.51 -38.43 13.61
CA ALA A 570 -31.22 -38.53 12.92
C ALA A 570 -30.30 -39.56 13.61
N HIS A 571 -29.87 -40.57 12.84
CA HIS A 571 -28.87 -41.59 13.20
C HIS A 571 -27.78 -41.62 12.12
N HIS A 572 -26.51 -41.99 12.35
CA HIS A 572 -25.65 -41.98 13.54
C HIS A 572 -24.22 -42.35 13.05
N PHE A 573 -23.16 -41.98 13.79
CA PHE A 573 -21.76 -42.44 13.62
C PHE A 573 -20.94 -42.06 12.35
N ALA A 574 -19.66 -41.78 12.63
CA ALA A 574 -18.52 -41.75 11.70
C ALA A 574 -17.37 -42.56 12.32
N TRP A 575 -16.34 -42.99 11.54
CA TRP A 575 -14.98 -43.31 12.04
C TRP A 575 -13.97 -43.70 10.92
N GLN A 576 -12.69 -43.33 11.11
CA GLN A 576 -11.43 -43.98 10.64
C GLN A 576 -11.14 -44.09 9.12
N SER A 577 -9.90 -44.03 8.59
CA SER A 577 -8.54 -43.72 9.11
C SER A 577 -7.67 -43.21 7.93
N SER A 578 -6.80 -42.20 8.02
CA SER A 578 -5.47 -42.10 8.69
C SER A 578 -4.29 -42.81 8.01
N VAL A 579 -3.47 -42.08 7.25
CA VAL A 579 -2.02 -42.31 7.01
C VAL A 579 -1.30 -40.94 6.93
N THR A 580 -0.05 -40.86 7.41
CA THR A 580 0.83 -39.65 7.45
C THR A 580 2.09 -39.94 6.58
N VAL A 581 3.01 -39.07 6.17
CA VAL A 581 3.96 -38.12 6.83
C VAL A 581 4.69 -37.34 5.69
N LEU A 582 5.49 -36.27 5.81
CA LEU A 582 6.21 -35.51 6.87
C LEU A 582 6.14 -34.00 6.56
N ALA A 583 5.96 -33.12 7.56
CA ALA A 583 6.34 -31.68 7.50
C ALA A 583 6.17 -30.90 8.83
N THR A 584 5.31 -31.36 9.74
CA THR A 584 4.68 -30.52 10.79
C THR A 584 5.34 -30.50 12.17
N ALA A 585 6.50 -31.14 12.34
CA ALA A 585 7.05 -31.51 13.66
C ALA A 585 7.43 -30.35 14.62
N SER A 586 7.40 -29.09 14.18
CA SER A 586 7.85 -27.94 14.97
C SER A 586 6.77 -27.26 15.83
N PHE A 587 5.48 -27.45 15.54
CA PHE A 587 4.39 -26.74 16.24
C PHE A 587 3.73 -27.55 17.37
N GLU A 588 3.65 -28.88 17.23
CA GLU A 588 2.96 -29.72 18.23
C GLU A 588 3.67 -29.76 19.59
N ALA A 589 5.00 -29.65 19.61
CA ALA A 589 5.79 -29.61 20.85
C ALA A 589 5.41 -28.42 21.75
N LEU A 590 5.16 -27.25 21.17
CA LEU A 590 4.73 -26.06 21.91
C LEU A 590 3.30 -26.22 22.44
N ALA A 591 2.40 -26.79 21.62
CA ALA A 591 1.04 -27.10 22.04
C ALA A 591 0.99 -28.15 23.17
N ALA A 592 1.87 -29.16 23.14
CA ALA A 592 2.00 -30.16 24.19
C ALA A 592 2.51 -29.55 25.51
N TYR A 593 3.50 -28.65 25.45
CA TYR A 593 4.01 -27.94 26.63
C TYR A 593 2.92 -27.06 27.28
N LEU A 594 2.14 -26.32 26.49
CA LEU A 594 1.04 -25.49 26.99
C LEU A 594 -0.11 -26.32 27.58
N ARG A 595 -0.47 -27.46 26.96
CA ARG A 595 -1.42 -28.43 27.55
C ARG A 595 -0.91 -29.00 28.88
N SER A 596 0.41 -29.23 29.00
CA SER A 596 1.04 -29.75 30.22
C SER A 596 0.92 -28.77 31.40
N LEU A 597 1.12 -27.46 31.16
CA LEU A 597 0.86 -26.43 32.19
C LEU A 597 -0.62 -26.39 32.61
N TRP A 598 -1.55 -26.54 31.67
CA TRP A 598 -2.99 -26.50 31.95
C TRP A 598 -3.44 -27.70 32.81
N VAL A 599 -2.88 -28.89 32.56
CA VAL A 599 -3.09 -30.07 33.42
C VAL A 599 -2.51 -29.85 34.83
N TYR A 600 -1.31 -29.27 34.96
CA TYR A 600 -0.69 -29.02 36.26
C TYR A 600 -1.48 -28.01 37.13
N LEU A 601 -2.15 -27.04 36.52
CA LEU A 601 -3.03 -26.09 37.21
C LEU A 601 -4.42 -26.66 37.57
N SER A 602 -4.75 -27.87 37.12
CA SER A 602 -6.07 -28.49 37.30
C SER A 602 -6.14 -29.57 38.40
N ILE A 603 -5.02 -29.98 38.99
CA ILE A 603 -4.98 -31.01 40.05
C ILE A 603 -5.29 -30.38 41.42
N GLY A 604 -6.58 -30.02 41.63
CA GLY A 604 -7.02 -29.26 42.81
C GLY A 604 -8.26 -29.77 43.56
N LEU A 605 -9.15 -30.55 42.92
CA LEU A 605 -10.40 -31.03 43.55
C LEU A 605 -10.61 -32.52 43.32
N LYS A 606 -11.08 -33.23 44.36
CA LYS A 606 -11.32 -34.68 44.32
C LYS A 606 -12.72 -35.00 43.81
N GLN A 607 -12.81 -36.13 43.11
CA GLN A 607 -13.98 -36.60 42.37
C GLN A 607 -15.08 -37.16 43.31
N ARG A 608 -15.78 -36.28 44.04
CA ARG A 608 -16.94 -36.66 44.88
C ARG A 608 -18.10 -35.66 45.00
N ASP A 609 -18.07 -34.55 44.26
CA ASP A 609 -19.08 -33.47 44.33
C ASP A 609 -19.75 -33.10 42.98
N MET A 610 -19.60 -33.92 41.93
CA MET A 610 -20.25 -33.61 40.64
C MET A 610 -21.79 -33.70 40.68
N ASP A 611 -22.35 -34.52 41.56
CA ASP A 611 -23.81 -34.57 41.82
C ASP A 611 -24.34 -33.32 42.54
N THR A 612 -23.43 -32.52 43.13
CA THR A 612 -23.73 -31.22 43.77
C THR A 612 -23.77 -30.12 42.71
N VAL A 613 -22.77 -30.05 41.83
CA VAL A 613 -22.68 -29.04 40.76
C VAL A 613 -23.84 -29.15 39.76
N ALA A 614 -24.27 -30.38 39.42
CA ALA A 614 -25.42 -30.59 38.53
C ALA A 614 -26.74 -29.97 39.05
N LYS A 615 -26.88 -29.77 40.37
CA LYS A 615 -28.07 -29.15 40.99
C LYS A 615 -28.02 -27.63 41.05
N CYS A 616 -26.86 -27.01 40.84
CA CYS A 616 -26.73 -25.56 40.80
C CYS A 616 -27.37 -24.94 39.53
N PHE A 617 -27.50 -25.70 38.45
CA PHE A 617 -28.08 -25.23 37.18
C PHE A 617 -29.62 -25.39 37.08
N SER A 618 -30.28 -25.86 38.14
CA SER A 618 -31.73 -26.07 38.17
C SER A 618 -32.45 -25.18 39.20
N SER A 619 -31.93 -23.98 39.50
CA SER A 619 -32.53 -23.02 40.43
C SER A 619 -32.41 -21.57 39.92
N PRO A 620 -33.50 -20.78 39.88
CA PRO A 620 -33.50 -19.45 39.29
C PRO A 620 -33.10 -18.33 40.27
N SER A 621 -31.87 -18.35 40.80
CA SER A 621 -31.26 -17.17 41.45
C SER A 621 -29.74 -17.31 41.67
N GLU A 622 -28.95 -16.42 41.05
CA GLU A 622 -27.96 -15.54 41.69
C GLU A 622 -27.06 -14.85 40.64
N SER A 623 -26.81 -13.55 40.78
CA SER A 623 -25.95 -12.78 39.87
C SER A 623 -24.45 -12.99 40.10
N THR A 624 -24.08 -13.64 41.19
CA THR A 624 -22.72 -13.74 41.74
C THR A 624 -21.76 -14.52 40.83
N THR A 625 -22.17 -15.68 40.34
CA THR A 625 -21.31 -16.60 39.57
C THR A 625 -20.92 -16.03 38.21
N THR A 626 -21.88 -15.45 37.49
CA THR A 626 -21.65 -14.82 36.18
C THR A 626 -20.71 -13.61 36.31
N ALA A 627 -20.84 -12.83 37.39
CA ALA A 627 -19.93 -11.72 37.67
C ALA A 627 -18.49 -12.20 37.90
N VAL A 628 -18.29 -13.26 38.70
CA VAL A 628 -16.93 -13.82 38.94
C VAL A 628 -16.29 -14.33 37.66
N VAL A 629 -17.02 -15.02 36.78
CA VAL A 629 -16.50 -15.49 35.49
C VAL A 629 -16.16 -14.29 34.58
N ALA A 630 -17.06 -13.32 34.45
CA ALA A 630 -16.83 -12.12 33.63
C ALA A 630 -15.63 -11.30 34.13
N THR A 631 -15.53 -11.06 35.45
CA THR A 631 -14.35 -10.39 36.04
C THR A 631 -13.08 -11.18 35.78
N THR A 632 -13.08 -12.50 35.93
CA THR A 632 -11.88 -13.33 35.68
C THR A 632 -11.44 -13.24 34.22
N VAL A 633 -12.37 -13.28 33.26
CA VAL A 633 -12.07 -13.12 31.82
C VAL A 633 -11.53 -11.72 31.53
N VAL A 634 -12.19 -10.66 32.03
CA VAL A 634 -11.74 -9.27 31.83
C VAL A 634 -10.37 -9.02 32.45
N THR A 635 -10.12 -9.48 33.69
CA THR A 635 -8.81 -9.36 34.34
C THR A 635 -7.74 -10.15 33.58
N THR A 636 -8.06 -11.33 33.06
CA THR A 636 -7.11 -12.14 32.27
C THR A 636 -6.78 -11.47 30.93
N LEU A 637 -7.78 -10.95 30.21
CA LEU A 637 -7.58 -10.21 28.96
C LEU A 637 -6.84 -8.89 29.19
N ALA A 638 -7.16 -8.15 30.25
CA ALA A 638 -6.45 -6.94 30.63
C ALA A 638 -4.98 -7.23 31.00
N LEU A 639 -4.73 -8.27 31.80
CA LEU A 639 -3.36 -8.67 32.18
C LEU A 639 -2.57 -9.18 30.97
N ALA A 640 -3.19 -9.94 30.06
CA ALA A 640 -2.57 -10.38 28.81
C ALA A 640 -2.25 -9.19 27.88
N SER A 641 -3.16 -8.22 27.78
CA SER A 641 -2.98 -7.01 26.97
C SER A 641 -1.89 -6.09 27.53
N LEU A 642 -1.89 -5.86 28.85
CA LEU A 642 -0.83 -5.15 29.56
C LEU A 642 0.52 -5.86 29.44
N THR A 643 0.54 -7.19 29.54
CA THR A 643 1.76 -7.99 29.35
C THR A 643 2.27 -7.88 27.91
N ARG A 644 1.39 -8.00 26.91
CA ARG A 644 1.75 -7.83 25.49
C ARG A 644 2.33 -6.42 25.23
N PHE A 645 1.66 -5.37 25.71
CA PHE A 645 2.11 -3.98 25.58
C PHE A 645 3.42 -3.69 26.35
N ALA A 646 3.62 -4.32 27.50
CA ALA A 646 4.84 -4.18 28.30
C ALA A 646 6.05 -4.94 27.73
N LEU A 647 5.83 -6.01 26.95
CA LEU A 647 6.88 -6.86 26.37
C LEU A 647 7.19 -6.51 24.89
N TRP A 648 6.17 -6.09 24.14
CA TRP A 648 6.22 -5.60 22.76
C TRP A 648 5.51 -4.24 22.65
N PRO A 649 6.19 -3.14 23.01
CA PRO A 649 5.64 -1.80 22.87
C PRO A 649 5.53 -1.39 21.40
N SER A 650 4.43 -0.73 21.02
CA SER A 650 4.30 -0.09 19.71
C SER A 650 5.34 1.02 19.56
N LYS A 651 6.23 0.90 18.58
CA LYS A 651 7.17 1.96 18.19
C LYS A 651 6.41 3.12 17.51
N PRO A 652 6.85 4.38 17.67
CA PRO A 652 6.38 5.47 16.82
C PRO A 652 6.89 5.27 15.39
N GLN A 653 6.18 5.81 14.40
CA GLN A 653 6.58 5.77 12.98
C GLN A 653 8.01 6.33 12.77
N ILE A 654 8.32 7.44 13.44
CA ILE A 654 9.67 8.02 13.50
C ILE A 654 10.09 8.04 14.96
N ILE A 655 11.21 7.37 15.28
CA ILE A 655 11.93 7.50 16.54
C ILE A 655 12.92 8.67 16.35
N PRO A 656 12.75 9.82 17.03
CA PRO A 656 13.52 11.01 16.70
C PRO A 656 14.97 10.92 17.18
N GLY A 657 15.89 11.23 16.27
CA GLY A 657 17.33 11.15 16.45
C GLY A 657 17.88 12.24 17.37
N ALA A 658 19.13 12.04 17.78
CA ALA A 658 19.78 12.80 18.86
C ALA A 658 19.72 14.33 18.71
N LEU A 659 19.63 14.86 17.49
CA LEU A 659 19.48 16.29 17.19
C LEU A 659 18.25 16.93 17.85
N THR A 660 17.15 16.19 17.93
CA THR A 660 15.85 16.68 18.41
C THR A 660 15.60 16.28 19.87
N THR A 661 16.17 15.16 20.30
CA THR A 661 15.92 14.56 21.62
C THR A 661 16.99 14.89 22.65
N SER A 662 18.28 14.79 22.30
CA SER A 662 19.37 14.76 23.27
C SER A 662 20.27 16.00 23.20
N VAL A 663 20.70 16.38 22.00
CA VAL A 663 21.51 17.58 21.72
C VAL A 663 20.92 18.87 22.33
N PRO A 664 19.60 19.14 22.29
CA PRO A 664 19.03 20.37 22.87
C PRO A 664 19.07 20.42 24.41
N LYS A 665 19.37 19.30 25.08
CA LYS A 665 19.48 19.18 26.55
C LYS A 665 20.93 19.35 27.04
N LEU A 666 21.92 19.19 26.17
CA LEU A 666 23.35 19.31 26.50
C LEU A 666 23.78 20.78 26.57
N SER A 667 24.64 21.12 27.54
CA SER A 667 25.24 22.45 27.62
C SER A 667 26.29 22.67 26.51
N LYS A 668 26.69 23.93 26.30
CA LYS A 668 27.77 24.26 25.34
C LYS A 668 29.13 23.65 25.71
N ASP A 669 29.36 23.39 26.99
CA ASP A 669 30.59 22.73 27.48
C ASP A 669 30.56 21.22 27.16
N GLU A 670 29.42 20.56 27.38
CA GLU A 670 29.22 19.15 26.99
C GLU A 670 29.24 18.97 25.46
N LEU A 671 28.59 19.86 24.69
CA LEU A 671 28.59 19.81 23.22
C LEU A 671 29.97 20.05 22.60
N SER A 672 30.78 20.96 23.17
CA SER A 672 32.15 21.19 22.68
C SER A 672 33.13 20.07 23.08
N LYS A 673 32.83 19.32 24.14
CA LYS A 673 33.55 18.09 24.55
C LYS A 673 33.00 16.82 23.89
N SER A 674 31.85 16.89 23.22
CA SER A 674 31.28 15.78 22.48
C SER A 674 32.21 15.35 21.35
N ALA A 675 32.42 14.04 21.23
CA ALA A 675 33.08 13.43 20.08
C ALA A 675 32.22 13.61 18.82
N TYR A 676 30.91 13.34 18.92
CA TYR A 676 29.96 13.55 17.83
C TYR A 676 29.49 15.01 17.79
N ARG A 677 29.80 15.74 16.71
CA ARG A 677 29.50 17.17 16.56
C ARG A 677 28.66 17.44 15.32
N THR A 678 27.64 18.27 15.46
CA THR A 678 26.66 18.57 14.40
C THR A 678 27.29 19.20 13.15
N ASP A 679 28.37 19.95 13.34
CA ASP A 679 29.11 20.74 12.35
C ASP A 679 30.48 20.14 11.99
N HIS A 680 30.71 18.84 12.24
CA HIS A 680 32.00 18.17 12.00
C HIS A 680 32.53 18.35 10.56
N PHE A 681 31.64 18.43 9.57
CA PHE A 681 31.99 18.73 8.18
C PHE A 681 31.23 19.93 7.58
N PRO A 682 31.83 20.66 6.62
CA PRO A 682 31.11 21.67 5.84
C PRO A 682 29.93 21.09 5.06
N GLY A 683 28.93 21.91 4.77
CA GLY A 683 27.73 21.49 4.04
C GLY A 683 26.80 20.55 4.82
N ALA A 684 26.98 20.46 6.14
CA ALA A 684 26.04 19.79 7.06
C ALA A 684 24.62 20.33 6.87
N ARG A 685 23.66 19.42 6.63
CA ARG A 685 22.23 19.70 6.50
C ARG A 685 21.39 18.57 7.08
N ASP A 686 20.13 18.86 7.35
CA ASP A 686 19.11 17.89 7.74
C ASP A 686 18.09 17.80 6.62
N VAL A 687 17.99 16.62 6.01
CA VAL A 687 17.06 16.35 4.92
C VAL A 687 15.78 15.80 5.52
N VAL A 688 14.73 16.61 5.56
CA VAL A 688 13.42 16.21 6.08
C VAL A 688 12.77 15.22 5.11
N THR A 689 12.39 14.03 5.59
CA THR A 689 11.73 13.00 4.77
C THR A 689 10.55 12.35 5.50
N PRO A 690 9.65 11.63 4.80
CA PRO A 690 8.58 10.84 5.43
C PRO A 690 9.08 9.75 6.41
N TYR A 691 10.37 9.43 6.36
CA TYR A 691 11.06 8.44 7.21
C TYR A 691 11.80 9.10 8.40
N GLY A 692 11.62 10.41 8.60
CA GLY A 692 12.41 11.23 9.51
C GLY A 692 13.54 11.98 8.81
N ASN A 693 14.31 12.73 9.59
CA ASN A 693 15.43 13.55 9.13
C ASN A 693 16.68 12.69 8.88
N ILE A 694 17.33 12.92 7.74
CA ILE A 694 18.63 12.33 7.41
C ILE A 694 19.71 13.42 7.59
N ARG A 695 20.72 13.16 8.42
CA ARG A 695 21.93 14.01 8.48
C ARG A 695 22.78 13.76 7.24
N VAL A 696 23.05 14.80 6.47
CA VAL A 696 23.89 14.77 5.27
C VAL A 696 24.99 15.83 5.37
N TYR A 697 26.19 15.50 4.88
CA TYR A 697 27.33 16.39 4.72
C TYR A 697 27.77 16.39 3.25
N GLU A 698 28.08 17.56 2.67
CA GLU A 698 28.41 17.65 1.24
C GLU A 698 29.39 18.80 0.93
N PHE A 699 30.65 18.45 0.67
CA PHE A 699 31.77 19.39 0.63
C PHE A 699 32.81 19.07 -0.45
N GLY A 700 33.83 19.92 -0.58
CA GLY A 700 34.75 19.93 -1.72
C GLY A 700 34.25 20.77 -2.92
N PRO A 701 35.08 20.96 -3.97
CA PRO A 701 34.75 21.79 -5.12
C PRO A 701 33.51 21.30 -5.88
N GLU A 702 32.69 22.21 -6.39
CA GLU A 702 31.40 21.91 -7.02
C GLU A 702 31.53 21.12 -8.33
N GLU A 703 32.53 21.49 -9.15
CA GLU A 703 32.92 20.79 -10.38
C GLU A 703 33.82 19.56 -10.13
N GLY A 704 34.02 19.19 -8.86
CA GLY A 704 34.83 18.03 -8.49
C GLY A 704 34.17 16.70 -8.85
N ARG A 705 34.98 15.64 -9.04
CA ARG A 705 34.47 14.28 -9.23
C ARG A 705 33.52 13.93 -8.07
N LYS A 706 32.28 13.61 -8.38
CA LYS A 706 31.22 13.33 -7.38
C LYS A 706 31.44 11.95 -6.78
N VAL A 707 31.49 11.87 -5.45
CA VAL A 707 31.69 10.64 -4.68
C VAL A 707 30.70 10.57 -3.50
N LEU A 708 29.90 9.51 -3.46
CA LEU A 708 29.01 9.20 -2.33
C LEU A 708 29.65 8.13 -1.45
N LEU A 709 29.73 8.37 -0.14
CA LEU A 709 30.26 7.45 0.87
C LEU A 709 29.12 6.87 1.73
N ILE A 710 29.09 5.54 1.88
CA ILE A 710 28.14 4.82 2.75
C ILE A 710 28.90 3.96 3.78
N HIS A 711 28.55 4.11 5.06
CA HIS A 711 29.27 3.51 6.20
C HIS A 711 28.73 2.13 6.63
N GLY A 712 29.38 1.53 7.64
CA GLY A 712 29.09 0.18 8.14
C GLY A 712 27.85 0.09 9.04
N ILE A 713 27.56 -1.12 9.55
CA ILE A 713 26.30 -1.38 10.26
C ILE A 713 26.25 -0.69 11.63
N SER A 714 27.38 -0.70 12.34
CA SER A 714 27.53 -0.24 13.73
C SER A 714 27.89 1.24 13.83
N THR A 715 28.44 1.80 12.77
CA THR A 715 29.11 3.11 12.77
C THR A 715 28.20 4.22 12.27
N SER A 716 28.75 5.42 12.11
CA SER A 716 28.13 6.55 11.40
C SER A 716 29.05 7.01 10.26
N CYS A 717 28.67 8.03 9.48
CA CYS A 717 29.51 8.46 8.36
C CYS A 717 30.88 9.02 8.78
N MET A 718 31.07 9.44 10.04
CA MET A 718 32.37 9.90 10.55
C MET A 718 33.47 8.82 10.54
N THR A 719 33.15 7.54 10.37
CA THR A 719 34.19 6.50 10.20
C THR A 719 34.78 6.44 8.79
N LEU A 720 34.37 7.34 7.89
CA LEU A 720 34.95 7.53 6.56
C LEU A 720 35.60 8.92 6.39
N SER A 721 35.81 9.64 7.50
CA SER A 721 36.36 11.01 7.53
C SER A 721 37.70 11.19 6.82
N ASP A 722 38.67 10.32 7.07
CA ASP A 722 39.98 10.33 6.38
C ASP A 722 39.83 10.23 4.86
N ILE A 723 39.03 9.26 4.42
CA ILE A 723 38.77 9.02 3.00
C ILE A 723 38.09 10.24 2.39
N ALA A 724 37.05 10.79 3.04
CA ALA A 724 36.34 11.97 2.58
C ALA A 724 37.26 13.19 2.43
N ASN A 725 38.09 13.48 3.43
CA ASN A 725 39.03 14.61 3.41
C ASN A 725 40.05 14.48 2.28
N SER A 726 40.76 13.34 2.20
CA SER A 726 41.79 13.17 1.15
C SER A 726 41.22 13.00 -0.27
N LEU A 727 39.94 12.66 -0.41
CA LEU A 727 39.25 12.79 -1.70
C LEU A 727 38.96 14.27 -2.04
N VAL A 728 38.53 15.09 -1.07
CA VAL A 728 38.36 16.54 -1.27
C VAL A 728 39.69 17.25 -1.57
N GLU A 729 40.79 16.87 -0.91
CA GLU A 729 42.14 17.37 -1.19
C GLU A 729 42.59 17.03 -2.63
N ARG A 730 42.16 15.89 -3.17
CA ARG A 730 42.34 15.50 -4.58
C ARG A 730 41.27 16.08 -5.53
N GLY A 731 40.45 17.03 -5.07
CA GLY A 731 39.48 17.76 -5.88
C GLY A 731 38.16 17.04 -6.15
N CYS A 732 37.77 16.05 -5.34
CA CYS A 732 36.44 15.43 -5.43
C CYS A 732 35.35 16.28 -4.71
N ARG A 733 34.12 16.21 -5.22
CA ARG A 733 32.91 16.63 -4.51
C ARG A 733 32.40 15.44 -3.71
N VAL A 734 32.52 15.50 -2.39
CA VAL A 734 32.20 14.36 -1.51
C VAL A 734 30.85 14.59 -0.83
N MET A 735 30.03 13.54 -0.82
CA MET A 735 28.77 13.46 -0.07
C MET A 735 28.82 12.28 0.91
N MET A 736 28.35 12.53 2.13
CA MET A 736 28.29 11.56 3.23
C MET A 736 26.95 11.70 3.95
N PHE A 737 26.41 10.61 4.48
CA PHE A 737 25.17 10.66 5.27
C PHE A 737 25.12 9.58 6.33
N ASP A 738 24.46 9.87 7.45
CA ASP A 738 24.20 8.88 8.48
C ASP A 738 23.01 7.99 8.05
N LEU A 739 23.22 6.67 7.96
CA LEU A 739 22.15 5.68 7.77
C LEU A 739 21.06 5.86 8.82
N PHE A 740 19.81 5.54 8.49
CA PHE A 740 18.68 5.70 9.43
C PHE A 740 18.99 5.05 10.80
N GLY A 741 18.71 5.81 11.87
CA GLY A 741 19.01 5.49 13.27
C GLY A 741 20.49 5.50 13.68
N ARG A 742 21.42 5.92 12.81
CA ARG A 742 22.84 6.10 13.19
C ARG A 742 23.16 7.57 13.36
N GLY A 743 24.17 7.86 14.20
CA GLY A 743 24.67 9.21 14.42
C GLY A 743 23.53 10.20 14.71
N PHE A 744 23.34 11.17 13.81
CA PHE A 744 22.32 12.20 13.94
C PHE A 744 21.00 11.95 13.20
N SER A 745 20.93 10.93 12.32
CA SER A 745 19.69 10.61 11.59
C SER A 745 18.60 10.04 12.51
N ASP A 746 17.35 10.40 12.22
CA ASP A 746 16.17 9.77 12.80
C ASP A 746 16.06 8.30 12.38
N ALA A 747 15.20 7.53 13.04
CA ALA A 747 15.01 6.11 12.77
C ALA A 747 13.53 5.78 12.50
N PRO A 748 13.15 5.26 11.33
CA PRO A 748 11.86 4.59 11.13
C PRO A 748 11.65 3.52 12.20
N GLY A 749 10.53 3.56 12.91
CA GLY A 749 10.20 2.60 13.96
C GLY A 749 9.24 1.50 13.50
N ASP A 750 8.49 1.74 12.41
CA ASP A 750 7.46 0.85 11.86
C ASP A 750 7.92 0.04 10.63
N LEU A 751 9.09 0.35 10.06
CA LEU A 751 9.60 -0.27 8.82
C LEU A 751 10.77 -1.26 9.05
N PRO A 752 10.86 -2.32 8.22
CA PRO A 752 12.05 -3.18 8.16
C PRO A 752 13.23 -2.43 7.50
N TYR A 753 14.43 -2.62 8.03
CA TYR A 753 15.64 -1.97 7.51
C TYR A 753 16.24 -2.81 6.39
N ASP A 754 15.47 -2.95 5.31
CA ASP A 754 15.84 -3.73 4.13
C ASP A 754 16.41 -2.86 2.99
N THR A 755 16.83 -3.52 1.91
CA THR A 755 17.37 -2.86 0.71
C THR A 755 16.50 -1.69 0.21
N ARG A 756 15.16 -1.80 0.27
CA ARG A 756 14.24 -0.76 -0.23
C ARG A 756 14.39 0.52 0.58
N LEU A 757 14.42 0.42 1.91
CA LEU A 757 14.57 1.57 2.79
C LEU A 757 15.92 2.27 2.56
N PHE A 758 17.01 1.52 2.47
CA PHE A 758 18.34 2.08 2.24
C PHE A 758 18.52 2.66 0.82
N VAL A 759 17.93 2.04 -0.21
CA VAL A 759 17.91 2.57 -1.57
C VAL A 759 17.09 3.86 -1.64
N SER A 760 15.93 3.92 -0.99
CA SER A 760 15.17 5.16 -0.83
C SER A 760 15.97 6.23 -0.07
N GLN A 761 16.73 5.85 0.96
CA GLN A 761 17.59 6.77 1.70
C GLN A 761 18.64 7.41 0.78
N ILE A 762 19.33 6.62 -0.07
CA ILE A 762 20.28 7.15 -1.05
C ILE A 762 19.60 8.13 -2.02
N LEU A 763 18.44 7.78 -2.58
CA LEU A 763 17.74 8.65 -3.53
C LEU A 763 17.33 9.99 -2.89
N LEU A 764 16.85 9.97 -1.64
CA LEU A 764 16.51 11.17 -0.87
C LEU A 764 17.75 12.04 -0.56
N VAL A 765 18.87 11.39 -0.23
CA VAL A 765 20.16 12.06 0.03
C VAL A 765 20.70 12.72 -1.24
N LEU A 766 20.71 12.03 -2.38
CA LEU A 766 21.13 12.58 -3.68
C LEU A 766 20.22 13.74 -4.12
N ALA A 767 18.90 13.58 -3.99
CA ALA A 767 17.91 14.61 -4.35
C ALA A 767 17.99 15.87 -3.47
N SER A 768 18.61 15.79 -2.28
CA SER A 768 18.82 16.95 -1.40
C SER A 768 19.96 17.88 -1.83
N SER A 769 20.73 17.51 -2.87
CA SER A 769 21.84 18.30 -3.40
C SER A 769 21.37 19.35 -4.41
N ARG A 770 21.98 20.54 -4.37
CA ARG A 770 21.81 21.58 -5.40
C ARG A 770 22.59 21.30 -6.69
N LEU A 771 23.55 20.38 -6.64
CA LEU A 771 24.25 19.83 -7.81
C LEU A 771 23.52 18.57 -8.28
N ALA A 772 23.48 18.29 -9.58
CA ALA A 772 22.89 17.05 -10.09
C ALA A 772 23.79 15.83 -9.77
N TRP A 773 23.23 14.81 -9.11
CA TRP A 773 23.86 13.49 -8.87
C TRP A 773 23.13 12.36 -9.64
N THR A 774 22.33 12.73 -10.64
CA THR A 774 21.49 11.84 -11.44
C THR A 774 21.85 11.93 -12.92
N GLY A 775 21.54 10.89 -13.71
CA GLY A 775 21.96 10.74 -15.10
C GLY A 775 23.09 9.74 -15.28
N ASN A 776 23.57 9.57 -16.51
CA ASN A 776 24.50 8.49 -16.86
C ASN A 776 25.93 8.79 -16.38
N ASN A 777 26.52 7.87 -15.60
CA ASN A 777 27.80 7.99 -14.91
C ASN A 777 27.90 9.26 -14.03
N ALA A 778 26.80 9.63 -13.35
CA ALA A 778 26.69 10.90 -12.64
C ALA A 778 27.56 11.02 -11.38
N PHE A 779 27.88 9.91 -10.70
CA PHE A 779 28.76 9.90 -9.53
C PHE A 779 29.44 8.55 -9.29
N ASN A 780 30.40 8.53 -8.38
CA ASN A 780 31.13 7.34 -7.92
C ASN A 780 30.61 6.92 -6.55
N LEU A 781 30.45 5.63 -6.32
CA LEU A 781 29.84 5.09 -5.10
C LEU A 781 30.85 4.26 -4.32
N ILE A 782 31.12 4.65 -3.08
CA ILE A 782 32.03 3.95 -2.16
C ILE A 782 31.23 3.44 -0.96
N GLY A 783 31.21 2.12 -0.75
CA GLY A 783 30.46 1.48 0.33
C GLY A 783 31.34 0.61 1.22
N TYR A 784 31.26 0.82 2.54
CA TYR A 784 31.97 0.06 3.57
C TYR A 784 31.04 -0.89 4.32
N SER A 785 31.43 -2.16 4.53
CA SER A 785 30.65 -3.15 5.29
C SER A 785 29.21 -3.27 4.77
N LEU A 786 28.19 -3.06 5.62
CA LEU A 786 26.79 -2.92 5.23
C LEU A 786 26.57 -1.89 4.12
N GLY A 787 27.22 -0.72 4.21
CA GLY A 787 27.22 0.29 3.15
C GLY A 787 27.74 -0.25 1.82
N GLY A 788 28.64 -1.24 1.85
CA GLY A 788 29.05 -2.03 0.69
C GLY A 788 27.94 -2.93 0.16
N GLY A 789 27.25 -3.68 1.02
CA GLY A 789 26.09 -4.52 0.62
C GLY A 789 24.90 -3.69 0.09
N ILE A 790 24.67 -2.51 0.66
CA ILE A 790 23.74 -1.49 0.17
C ILE A 790 24.20 -0.96 -1.19
N ALA A 791 25.49 -0.62 -1.34
CA ALA A 791 26.04 -0.11 -2.60
C ALA A 791 25.98 -1.13 -3.75
N VAL A 792 26.22 -2.43 -3.46
CA VAL A 792 25.98 -3.54 -4.41
C VAL A 792 24.52 -3.55 -4.88
N ASN A 793 23.57 -3.45 -3.96
CA ASN A 793 22.14 -3.42 -4.29
C ASN A 793 21.78 -2.16 -5.11
N PHE A 794 22.25 -0.98 -4.70
CA PHE A 794 21.98 0.27 -5.42
C PHE A 794 22.58 0.25 -6.84
N ALA A 795 23.84 -0.15 -7.00
CA ALA A 795 24.52 -0.22 -8.31
C ALA A 795 24.01 -1.37 -9.21
N ALA A 796 23.31 -2.36 -8.65
CA ALA A 796 22.58 -3.36 -9.43
C ALA A 796 21.18 -2.86 -9.86
N THR A 797 20.56 -1.95 -9.11
CA THR A 797 19.24 -1.36 -9.45
C THR A 797 19.35 -0.14 -10.37
N PHE A 798 20.38 0.71 -10.16
CA PHE A 798 20.64 1.92 -10.93
C PHE A 798 22.07 1.89 -11.54
N PRO A 799 22.39 0.88 -12.39
CA PRO A 799 23.75 0.67 -12.87
C PRO A 799 24.30 1.86 -13.64
N ASP A 800 23.45 2.53 -14.43
CA ASP A 800 23.83 3.66 -15.27
C ASP A 800 24.14 4.93 -14.48
N MET A 801 23.66 5.07 -13.24
CA MET A 801 23.98 6.25 -12.41
C MET A 801 25.42 6.25 -11.87
N ILE A 802 26.06 5.08 -11.83
CA ILE A 802 27.32 4.86 -11.12
C ILE A 802 28.51 4.78 -12.10
N GLU A 803 29.34 5.82 -12.14
CA GLU A 803 30.62 5.88 -12.91
C GLU A 803 31.54 4.73 -12.48
N THR A 804 31.93 4.71 -11.20
CA THR A 804 32.64 3.57 -10.59
C THR A 804 32.04 3.18 -9.24
N LEU A 805 32.13 1.89 -8.92
CA LEU A 805 31.71 1.30 -7.66
C LEU A 805 32.95 0.80 -6.90
N ILE A 806 33.14 1.24 -5.65
CA ILE A 806 34.23 0.77 -4.79
C ILE A 806 33.63 0.15 -3.53
N LEU A 807 34.01 -1.09 -3.26
CA LEU A 807 33.52 -1.86 -2.14
C LEU A 807 34.66 -2.12 -1.15
N LEU A 808 34.48 -1.67 0.10
CA LEU A 808 35.46 -1.82 1.18
C LEU A 808 34.93 -2.86 2.18
N SER A 809 35.54 -4.05 2.23
CA SER A 809 35.03 -5.26 2.93
C SER A 809 33.48 -5.34 2.90
N PRO A 810 32.83 -5.47 1.73
CA PRO A 810 31.38 -5.33 1.61
C PRO A 810 30.61 -6.52 2.19
N ALA A 811 29.54 -6.26 2.93
CA ALA A 811 28.58 -7.28 3.33
C ALA A 811 27.76 -7.83 2.14
N GLY A 812 26.99 -8.90 2.38
CA GLY A 812 26.06 -9.49 1.41
C GLY A 812 26.36 -10.93 1.02
N MET A 813 27.61 -11.38 1.20
CA MET A 813 28.04 -12.76 0.92
C MET A 813 28.52 -13.48 2.19
N ILE A 814 28.23 -12.93 3.38
CA ILE A 814 28.56 -13.56 4.67
C ILE A 814 27.80 -14.89 4.78
N ARG A 815 28.52 -15.98 5.03
CA ARG A 815 27.94 -17.33 5.12
C ARG A 815 27.13 -17.50 6.42
N PRO A 816 25.84 -17.91 6.40
CA PRO A 816 25.04 -18.14 7.62
C PRO A 816 25.63 -19.19 8.59
N ALA A 817 26.53 -20.04 8.09
CA ALA A 817 27.32 -20.98 8.88
C ALA A 817 28.41 -20.32 9.76
N ASN A 818 28.68 -19.03 9.57
CA ASN A 818 29.58 -18.21 10.38
C ASN A 818 28.81 -17.43 11.48
N ILE A 819 27.47 -17.49 11.51
CA ILE A 819 26.65 -16.88 12.57
C ILE A 819 26.47 -17.86 13.73
N GLY A 820 27.07 -17.52 14.87
CA GLY A 820 26.98 -18.23 16.14
C GLY A 820 25.53 -18.44 16.63
N ARG A 821 25.34 -19.51 17.43
CA ARG A 821 24.00 -19.97 17.84
C ARG A 821 23.21 -18.95 18.65
N LEU A 822 23.89 -18.04 19.36
CA LEU A 822 23.25 -17.04 20.21
C LEU A 822 22.91 -15.77 19.42
N SER A 823 23.76 -15.34 18.48
CA SER A 823 23.42 -14.28 17.52
C SER A 823 22.16 -14.60 16.74
N ARG A 824 21.94 -15.87 16.34
CA ARG A 824 20.69 -16.31 15.67
C ARG A 824 19.41 -15.93 16.40
N LEU A 825 19.43 -15.77 17.73
CA LEU A 825 18.28 -15.33 18.52
C LEU A 825 17.92 -13.84 18.28
N LEU A 826 18.89 -13.01 17.88
CA LEU A 826 18.68 -11.61 17.49
C LEU A 826 18.20 -11.50 16.03
N PHE A 827 18.49 -12.49 15.19
CA PHE A 827 17.89 -12.64 13.86
C PHE A 827 16.44 -13.20 13.91
N THR A 828 15.99 -13.81 15.01
CA THR A 828 14.60 -14.28 15.16
C THR A 828 13.67 -13.20 15.72
N SER A 829 12.60 -12.90 15.00
CA SER A 829 11.50 -12.04 15.47
C SER A 829 10.40 -12.87 16.17
N GLY A 830 9.52 -12.18 16.93
CA GLY A 830 8.27 -12.74 17.48
C GLY A 830 8.38 -13.68 18.69
N LEU A 831 9.44 -14.47 18.85
CA LEU A 831 9.55 -15.48 19.92
C LEU A 831 10.02 -14.96 21.28
N VAL A 832 10.72 -13.82 21.31
CA VAL A 832 11.29 -13.23 22.53
C VAL A 832 10.75 -11.80 22.70
N PRO A 833 10.40 -11.36 23.93
CA PRO A 833 9.99 -9.98 24.20
C PRO A 833 10.94 -8.95 23.60
N GLU A 834 10.41 -8.01 22.84
CA GLU A 834 11.24 -7.02 22.14
C GLU A 834 12.00 -6.12 23.11
N ARG A 835 11.44 -5.78 24.27
CA ARG A 835 12.22 -5.08 25.32
C ARG A 835 13.38 -5.91 25.87
N LEU A 836 13.25 -7.24 25.94
CA LEU A 836 14.33 -8.12 26.36
C LEU A 836 15.39 -8.25 25.26
N LEU A 837 14.98 -8.37 23.99
CA LEU A 837 15.90 -8.33 22.85
C LEU A 837 16.64 -7.00 22.75
N ALA A 838 15.97 -5.86 22.96
CA ALA A 838 16.59 -4.54 22.94
C ALA A 838 17.57 -4.33 24.11
N TRP A 839 17.25 -4.81 25.32
CA TRP A 839 18.18 -4.78 26.45
C TRP A 839 19.38 -5.74 26.25
N LEU A 840 19.14 -6.93 25.70
CA LEU A 840 20.21 -7.84 25.31
C LEU A 840 21.08 -7.25 24.20
N ALA A 841 20.48 -6.53 23.25
CA ALA A 841 21.19 -5.83 22.19
C ALA A 841 22.04 -4.69 22.74
N ASP A 842 21.48 -3.69 23.45
CA ASP A 842 22.26 -2.61 24.08
C ASP A 842 23.45 -3.14 24.90
N ARG A 843 23.20 -4.14 25.76
CA ARG A 843 24.25 -4.78 26.56
C ARG A 843 25.31 -5.49 25.71
N ARG A 844 24.95 -6.05 24.56
CA ARG A 844 25.87 -6.68 23.59
C ARG A 844 26.50 -5.71 22.59
N LEU A 845 26.00 -4.49 22.46
CA LEU A 845 26.65 -3.43 21.69
C LEU A 845 27.74 -2.76 22.55
N ARG A 846 27.51 -2.62 23.86
CA ARG A 846 28.50 -2.10 24.83
C ARG A 846 29.59 -3.12 25.19
N SER A 847 29.22 -4.37 25.50
CA SER A 847 30.12 -5.36 26.10
C SER A 847 31.39 -5.70 25.27
N PRO A 848 31.34 -5.92 23.93
CA PRO A 848 32.53 -6.25 23.15
C PRO A 848 33.56 -5.12 23.15
N ILE A 849 33.08 -3.87 23.10
CA ILE A 849 33.91 -2.66 23.08
C ILE A 849 34.70 -2.55 24.41
N ASP A 850 34.00 -2.57 25.54
CA ASP A 850 34.61 -2.53 26.88
C ASP A 850 35.61 -3.70 27.08
N ASN A 851 35.29 -4.89 26.56
CA ASN A 851 36.17 -6.05 26.65
C ASN A 851 37.39 -5.96 25.74
N ALA A 852 37.27 -5.46 24.52
CA ALA A 852 38.38 -5.31 23.58
C ALA A 852 39.39 -4.27 24.07
N VAL A 853 38.91 -3.16 24.64
CA VAL A 853 39.77 -2.14 25.26
C VAL A 853 40.44 -2.67 26.54
N SER A 854 39.73 -3.42 27.39
CA SER A 854 40.28 -3.87 28.68
C SER A 854 41.14 -5.15 28.61
N LYS A 855 40.94 -6.04 27.63
CA LYS A 855 41.67 -7.31 27.51
C LYS A 855 43.06 -7.20 26.88
N ARG A 856 43.44 -6.07 26.25
CA ARG A 856 44.82 -5.83 25.74
C ARG A 856 45.86 -5.59 26.85
N ARG A 857 45.76 -6.28 28.00
CA ARG A 857 46.84 -6.39 29.01
C ARG A 857 47.77 -7.56 28.66
N PRO A 858 49.07 -7.48 28.97
CA PRO A 858 50.06 -8.46 28.50
C PRO A 858 49.96 -9.81 29.22
N THR A 859 49.16 -10.71 28.66
CA THR A 859 49.21 -12.16 28.91
C THR A 859 49.51 -12.88 27.60
N ALA A 860 50.47 -13.81 27.64
CA ALA A 860 51.12 -14.35 26.44
C ALA A 860 50.17 -15.03 25.46
N MET A 861 50.47 -14.91 24.16
CA MET A 861 49.84 -15.70 23.09
C MET A 861 49.84 -17.19 23.46
N LYS A 862 48.64 -17.74 23.67
CA LYS A 862 48.42 -19.18 23.73
C LYS A 862 47.91 -19.61 22.36
N ALA A 863 48.55 -20.61 21.75
CA ALA A 863 48.10 -21.12 20.46
C ALA A 863 46.68 -21.68 20.59
N LEU A 864 45.76 -21.17 19.77
CA LEU A 864 44.40 -21.69 19.65
C LEU A 864 44.43 -23.13 19.12
N SER A 865 43.47 -23.91 19.57
CA SER A 865 43.35 -25.35 19.34
C SER A 865 42.17 -25.66 18.40
N PRO A 866 42.32 -26.62 17.46
CA PRO A 866 41.28 -26.91 16.48
C PRO A 866 40.04 -27.53 17.16
N GLY A 867 39.04 -26.70 17.42
CA GLY A 867 37.82 -27.08 18.14
C GLY A 867 37.15 -25.95 18.94
N GLU A 868 37.78 -24.78 19.08
CA GLU A 868 37.18 -23.62 19.77
C GLU A 868 35.96 -23.03 19.02
N GLU A 869 35.03 -22.44 19.77
CA GLU A 869 33.73 -22.01 19.24
C GLU A 869 33.86 -20.86 18.23
N LYS A 870 33.05 -20.89 17.15
CA LYS A 870 32.95 -19.74 16.24
C LYS A 870 32.44 -18.52 17.00
N GLU A 871 33.16 -17.41 16.89
CA GLU A 871 32.77 -16.13 17.51
C GLU A 871 31.35 -15.71 17.07
N ASP A 872 30.62 -15.07 17.98
CA ASP A 872 29.22 -14.73 17.74
C ASP A 872 29.14 -13.51 16.82
N PHE A 873 28.32 -13.56 15.76
CA PHE A 873 28.28 -12.55 14.69
C PHE A 873 28.13 -11.12 15.20
N VAL A 874 27.34 -10.91 16.25
CA VAL A 874 27.17 -9.58 16.88
C VAL A 874 28.44 -9.10 17.56
N ASP A 875 29.21 -9.98 18.19
CA ASP A 875 30.47 -9.62 18.83
C ASP A 875 31.53 -9.29 17.75
N VAL A 876 31.56 -10.02 16.62
CA VAL A 876 32.43 -9.71 15.45
C VAL A 876 31.98 -8.43 14.72
N ALA A 877 30.68 -8.18 14.59
CA ALA A 877 30.16 -6.93 14.05
C ALA A 877 30.46 -5.72 14.97
N MET A 878 30.63 -5.91 16.28
CA MET A 878 31.15 -4.84 17.15
C MET A 878 32.68 -4.68 17.07
N GLN A 879 33.41 -5.74 16.67
CA GLN A 879 34.83 -5.64 16.28
C GLN A 879 35.04 -4.84 14.97
N GLU A 880 33.99 -4.38 14.27
CA GLU A 880 34.08 -3.35 13.20
C GLU A 880 34.89 -2.11 13.63
N THR A 881 35.07 -1.89 14.95
CA THR A 881 35.71 -0.70 15.52
C THR A 881 37.17 -0.89 15.94
N ILE A 882 37.66 -2.13 16.15
CA ILE A 882 38.95 -2.41 16.83
C ILE A 882 39.66 -3.61 16.15
N ASP A 883 40.96 -3.47 15.85
CA ASP A 883 41.79 -4.54 15.25
C ASP A 883 41.91 -5.77 16.18
N PRO A 884 42.16 -6.99 15.64
CA PRO A 884 42.45 -8.18 16.43
C PRO A 884 43.69 -7.98 17.34
N PRO A 885 43.87 -8.81 18.38
CA PRO A 885 44.83 -8.57 19.48
C PRO A 885 46.33 -8.74 19.12
N THR A 886 46.71 -8.58 17.85
CA THR A 886 48.09 -8.49 17.38
C THR A 886 48.75 -7.15 17.70
N GLN A 887 47.95 -6.07 17.89
CA GLN A 887 48.40 -4.75 18.30
C GLN A 887 48.33 -4.57 19.84
N PRO A 888 49.37 -4.06 20.52
CA PRO A 888 49.45 -4.05 21.99
C PRO A 888 48.51 -3.04 22.68
N SER A 889 48.00 -2.04 21.96
CA SER A 889 47.08 -1.01 22.48
C SER A 889 46.23 -0.45 21.35
N PRO A 890 44.97 -0.02 21.58
CA PRO A 890 44.18 0.65 20.55
C PRO A 890 44.83 1.98 20.13
N THR A 891 44.66 2.33 18.86
CA THR A 891 45.04 3.62 18.30
C THR A 891 44.10 4.74 18.81
N PRO A 892 44.52 6.02 18.76
CA PRO A 892 43.63 7.13 19.09
C PRO A 892 42.34 7.16 18.27
N PHE A 893 42.39 6.75 16.99
CA PHE A 893 41.23 6.73 16.11
C PHE A 893 40.28 5.56 16.42
N GLU A 894 40.77 4.35 16.74
CA GLU A 894 39.91 3.27 17.24
C GLU A 894 39.13 3.72 18.49
N LEU A 895 39.79 4.43 19.41
CA LEU A 895 39.14 5.00 20.61
C LEU A 895 38.12 6.10 20.28
N GLU A 896 38.36 6.89 19.24
CA GLU A 896 37.41 7.91 18.76
C GLU A 896 36.17 7.27 18.11
N VAL A 897 36.34 6.26 17.24
CA VAL A 897 35.22 5.50 16.66
C VAL A 897 34.40 4.80 17.74
N VAL A 898 35.06 4.17 18.71
CA VAL A 898 34.43 3.62 19.92
C VAL A 898 33.59 4.67 20.65
N SER A 899 34.09 5.90 20.78
CA SER A 899 33.34 6.99 21.40
C SER A 899 32.11 7.43 20.60
N PHE A 900 32.13 7.36 19.27
CA PHE A 900 30.95 7.62 18.43
C PHE A 900 29.86 6.54 18.60
N VAL A 901 30.24 5.27 18.77
CA VAL A 901 29.29 4.16 19.00
C VAL A 901 28.67 4.26 20.40
N HIS A 902 29.47 4.49 21.44
CA HIS A 902 28.94 4.78 22.79
C HIS A 902 28.04 6.03 22.79
N TRP A 903 28.45 7.11 22.14
CA TRP A 903 27.64 8.32 22.03
C TRP A 903 26.29 8.03 21.37
N SER A 904 26.27 7.22 20.30
CA SER A 904 25.03 6.82 19.62
C SER A 904 24.12 5.97 20.52
N LEU A 905 24.69 5.02 21.27
CA LEU A 905 23.99 4.21 22.27
C LEU A 905 23.42 5.03 23.44
N ASP A 906 24.05 6.15 23.80
CA ASP A 906 23.64 7.00 24.92
C ASP A 906 22.70 8.15 24.53
N HIS A 907 22.71 8.60 23.26
CA HIS A 907 22.01 9.82 22.82
C HIS A 907 21.00 9.63 21.67
N ASN A 908 21.03 8.53 20.91
CA ASN A 908 20.09 8.25 19.82
C ASN A 908 19.18 7.06 20.16
N GLU A 909 17.95 7.35 20.60
CA GLU A 909 16.94 6.34 20.95
C GLU A 909 16.60 5.38 19.78
N GLY A 910 16.85 5.81 18.53
CA GLY A 910 16.66 5.02 17.32
C GLY A 910 17.76 3.97 17.06
N PHE A 911 18.94 4.07 17.69
CA PHE A 911 20.11 3.25 17.35
C PHE A 911 19.88 1.76 17.57
N VAL A 912 19.49 1.34 18.78
CA VAL A 912 19.27 -0.09 19.09
C VAL A 912 18.10 -0.68 18.27
N PRO A 913 16.93 -0.02 18.14
CA PRO A 913 15.86 -0.45 17.23
C PRO A 913 16.30 -0.60 15.76
N ALA A 914 17.02 0.39 15.23
CA ALA A 914 17.52 0.36 13.85
C ALA A 914 18.54 -0.77 13.66
N MET A 915 19.44 -0.97 14.62
CA MET A 915 20.45 -2.03 14.60
C MET A 915 19.81 -3.42 14.55
N MET A 916 18.84 -3.70 15.42
CA MET A 916 18.10 -4.97 15.44
C MET A 916 17.37 -5.23 14.12
N SER A 917 16.65 -4.23 13.59
CA SER A 917 15.95 -4.36 12.31
C SER A 917 16.91 -4.53 11.13
N THR A 918 18.08 -3.88 11.18
CA THR A 918 19.13 -4.03 10.16
C THR A 918 19.70 -5.44 10.17
N MET A 919 19.99 -6.03 11.34
CA MET A 919 20.42 -7.42 11.42
C MET A 919 19.38 -8.38 10.82
N GLN A 920 18.09 -8.14 11.05
CA GLN A 920 17.01 -9.01 10.58
C GLN A 920 16.70 -8.90 9.08
N TYR A 921 16.88 -7.73 8.45
CA TYR A 921 16.31 -7.44 7.13
C TYR A 921 17.28 -6.85 6.08
N ALA A 922 18.48 -6.43 6.48
CA ALA A 922 19.42 -5.76 5.56
C ALA A 922 20.20 -6.74 4.67
N PRO A 923 20.81 -6.27 3.55
CA PRO A 923 21.59 -7.11 2.63
C PRO A 923 22.97 -7.54 3.18
N LEU A 924 22.98 -8.22 4.33
CA LEU A 924 24.17 -8.77 5.00
C LEU A 924 24.59 -10.15 4.45
N MET A 925 23.63 -10.93 3.97
CA MET A 925 23.77 -12.31 3.51
C MET A 925 22.95 -12.58 2.25
N GLU A 926 23.23 -13.70 1.56
CA GLU A 926 22.42 -14.25 0.46
C GLU A 926 22.18 -13.29 -0.74
N GLN A 927 23.12 -12.37 -0.99
CA GLN A 927 23.01 -11.37 -2.06
C GLN A 927 23.51 -11.85 -3.44
N GLN A 928 23.69 -13.16 -3.67
CA GLN A 928 24.32 -13.71 -4.89
C GLN A 928 23.65 -13.22 -6.18
N LYS A 929 22.34 -12.92 -6.15
CA LYS A 929 21.59 -12.31 -7.26
C LYS A 929 22.19 -10.96 -7.69
N TYR A 930 22.43 -10.07 -6.72
CA TYR A 930 22.90 -8.70 -6.99
C TYR A 930 24.38 -8.68 -7.34
N TRP A 931 25.20 -9.53 -6.71
CA TRP A 931 26.60 -9.74 -7.12
C TRP A 931 26.70 -10.21 -8.58
N ARG A 932 25.84 -11.15 -9.03
CA ARG A 932 25.74 -11.53 -10.46
C ARG A 932 25.29 -10.41 -11.40
N MET A 933 24.58 -9.39 -10.90
CA MET A 933 24.19 -8.24 -11.71
C MET A 933 25.35 -7.26 -11.91
N LEU A 934 26.28 -7.16 -10.95
CA LEU A 934 27.48 -6.32 -11.10
C LEU A 934 28.42 -6.80 -12.21
N ALA A 935 28.43 -8.09 -12.56
CA ALA A 935 29.18 -8.61 -13.72
C ALA A 935 28.74 -8.00 -15.07
N LYS A 936 27.57 -7.34 -15.13
CA LYS A 936 27.10 -6.59 -16.31
C LYS A 936 27.68 -5.18 -16.40
N ARG A 937 28.31 -4.66 -15.32
CA ARG A 937 29.01 -3.37 -15.37
C ARG A 937 30.23 -3.50 -16.28
N LYS A 938 30.64 -2.39 -16.90
CA LYS A 938 31.82 -2.31 -17.76
C LYS A 938 33.06 -2.83 -16.99
N PRO A 939 33.90 -3.70 -17.60
CA PRO A 939 35.13 -4.17 -16.98
C PRO A 939 35.98 -3.00 -16.48
N GLY A 940 36.50 -3.12 -15.25
CA GLY A 940 37.30 -2.08 -14.62
C GLY A 940 36.51 -0.89 -14.04
N THR A 941 35.17 -0.89 -14.01
CA THR A 941 34.39 0.14 -13.26
C THR A 941 33.87 -0.33 -11.90
N THR A 942 34.41 -1.44 -11.39
CA THR A 942 34.13 -1.96 -10.05
C THR A 942 35.44 -2.40 -9.36
N ALA A 943 35.63 -1.96 -8.12
CA ALA A 943 36.75 -2.30 -7.25
C ALA A 943 36.26 -2.98 -5.97
N VAL A 944 37.02 -3.95 -5.48
CA VAL A 944 36.77 -4.66 -4.21
C VAL A 944 38.06 -4.73 -3.42
N LEU A 945 38.08 -4.07 -2.26
CA LEU A 945 39.19 -4.03 -1.31
C LEU A 945 38.76 -4.79 -0.06
N ILE A 946 39.49 -5.86 0.30
CA ILE A 946 39.23 -6.65 1.50
C ILE A 946 40.44 -6.57 2.45
N GLY A 947 40.17 -6.41 3.76
CA GLY A 947 41.20 -6.46 4.79
C GLY A 947 41.83 -7.85 4.86
N ARG A 948 43.16 -7.93 4.91
CA ARG A 948 43.89 -9.21 4.98
C ARG A 948 43.47 -10.03 6.19
N ASP A 949 43.23 -9.35 7.30
CA ASP A 949 43.06 -9.92 8.64
C ASP A 949 41.57 -9.79 9.09
N ASP A 950 40.65 -9.79 8.13
CA ASP A 950 39.20 -9.56 8.31
C ASP A 950 38.44 -10.85 8.68
N ASN A 951 37.97 -10.92 9.93
CA ASN A 951 37.23 -12.05 10.48
C ASN A 951 35.77 -12.14 10.02
N LEU A 952 35.19 -11.03 9.52
CA LEU A 952 33.78 -10.90 9.14
C LEU A 952 33.56 -11.14 7.65
N ILE A 953 34.43 -10.54 6.83
CA ILE A 953 34.44 -10.62 5.36
C ILE A 953 35.66 -11.44 4.96
N GLN A 954 35.60 -12.72 5.28
CA GLN A 954 36.72 -13.65 5.13
C GLN A 954 37.13 -13.73 3.65
N ARG A 955 38.40 -13.42 3.39
CA ARG A 955 38.95 -13.31 2.03
C ARG A 955 38.72 -14.57 1.21
N GLU A 956 38.89 -15.72 1.83
CA GLU A 956 38.73 -17.04 1.21
C GLU A 956 37.27 -17.29 0.81
N ASP A 957 36.31 -17.02 1.71
CA ASP A 957 34.86 -17.08 1.42
C ASP A 957 34.50 -16.15 0.24
N TYR A 958 35.10 -14.97 0.14
CA TYR A 958 34.81 -13.98 -0.90
C TYR A 958 35.54 -14.24 -2.23
N GLU A 959 36.75 -14.79 -2.21
CA GLU A 959 37.43 -15.27 -3.44
C GLU A 959 36.76 -16.54 -4.00
N GLU A 960 36.09 -17.33 -3.17
CA GLU A 960 35.27 -18.49 -3.59
C GLU A 960 33.85 -18.09 -4.06
N ASP A 961 33.05 -17.43 -3.21
CA ASP A 961 31.61 -17.22 -3.48
C ASP A 961 31.31 -15.94 -4.26
N ALA A 962 32.08 -14.87 -4.09
CA ALA A 962 31.71 -13.53 -4.53
C ALA A 962 32.42 -13.12 -5.84
N LEU A 963 33.72 -13.37 -5.91
CA LEU A 963 34.59 -13.05 -7.04
C LEU A 963 34.17 -13.71 -8.37
N PRO A 964 33.74 -14.99 -8.44
CA PRO A 964 33.26 -15.56 -9.70
C PRO A 964 31.95 -14.93 -10.18
N LEU A 965 31.08 -14.52 -9.26
CA LEU A 965 29.77 -13.93 -9.60
C LEU A 965 29.89 -12.55 -10.25
N ILE A 966 30.94 -11.79 -9.94
CA ILE A 966 31.24 -10.47 -10.51
C ILE A 966 32.14 -10.54 -11.77
N GLY A 967 32.38 -11.74 -12.32
CA GLY A 967 33.13 -11.95 -13.56
C GLY A 967 34.63 -12.24 -13.38
N GLY A 968 35.10 -12.51 -12.16
CA GLY A 968 36.50 -12.89 -11.90
C GLY A 968 37.50 -11.72 -11.89
N LYS A 969 38.78 -12.04 -11.66
CA LYS A 969 39.86 -11.05 -11.43
C LYS A 969 40.16 -10.16 -12.64
N ASP A 970 39.72 -10.56 -13.84
CA ASP A 970 39.89 -9.78 -15.08
C ASP A 970 38.79 -8.72 -15.28
N ASN A 971 37.65 -8.85 -14.59
CA ASN A 971 36.52 -7.91 -14.71
C ASN A 971 36.54 -6.81 -13.63
N VAL A 972 37.09 -7.09 -12.45
CA VAL A 972 37.07 -6.19 -11.28
C VAL A 972 38.46 -5.94 -10.70
N PHE A 973 38.66 -4.74 -10.17
CA PHE A 973 39.88 -4.36 -9.47
C PHE A 973 39.86 -4.96 -8.05
N TRP A 974 40.35 -6.20 -7.91
CA TRP A 974 40.45 -6.90 -6.63
C TRP A 974 41.77 -6.57 -5.92
N ARG A 975 41.72 -6.14 -4.66
CA ARG A 975 42.90 -5.84 -3.82
C ARG A 975 42.72 -6.37 -2.39
N ILE A 976 43.80 -6.89 -1.83
CA ILE A 976 43.90 -7.28 -0.42
C ILE A 976 44.82 -6.28 0.27
N VAL A 977 44.33 -5.62 1.31
CA VAL A 977 45.03 -4.52 2.00
C VAL A 977 45.39 -4.90 3.45
N PRO A 978 46.39 -4.27 4.09
CA PRO A 978 46.68 -4.50 5.51
C PRO A 978 45.53 -4.03 6.40
N GLY A 979 45.36 -4.69 7.55
CA GLY A 979 44.32 -4.41 8.54
C GLY A 979 43.20 -5.44 8.53
N ALA A 980 42.41 -5.44 9.61
CA ALA A 980 41.20 -6.24 9.70
C ALA A 980 40.00 -5.50 9.05
N HIS A 981 38.78 -5.81 9.49
CA HIS A 981 37.56 -5.21 8.94
C HIS A 981 37.52 -3.66 9.02
N ASN A 982 38.19 -3.08 10.02
CA ASN A 982 38.25 -1.63 10.22
C ASN A 982 39.30 -0.90 9.34
N PHE A 983 39.93 -1.60 8.38
CA PHE A 983 40.98 -1.03 7.52
C PHE A 983 40.67 0.32 6.86
N PRO A 984 39.42 0.69 6.48
CA PRO A 984 39.15 1.98 5.83
C PRO A 984 39.53 3.20 6.68
N PHE A 985 39.68 3.02 7.99
CA PHE A 985 40.06 4.08 8.91
C PHE A 985 41.24 3.74 9.85
N THR A 986 41.58 2.47 10.10
CA THR A 986 42.90 2.14 10.71
C THR A 986 44.04 2.17 9.70
N HIS A 987 43.74 1.93 8.43
CA HIS A 987 44.70 1.85 7.32
C HIS A 987 44.23 2.72 6.13
N SER A 988 43.55 3.83 6.42
CA SER A 988 42.94 4.77 5.46
C SER A 988 43.85 5.15 4.29
N SER A 989 45.11 5.47 4.57
CA SER A 989 46.14 5.79 3.58
C SER A 989 46.39 4.67 2.53
N THR A 990 46.25 3.40 2.91
CA THR A 990 46.42 2.26 2.00
C THR A 990 45.14 1.97 1.20
N ALA A 991 43.97 2.16 1.82
CA ALA A 991 42.69 2.15 1.11
C ALA A 991 42.65 3.26 0.04
N LEU A 992 43.02 4.48 0.42
CA LEU A 992 43.15 5.63 -0.48
C LEU A 992 44.15 5.38 -1.61
N LYS A 993 45.32 4.81 -1.33
CA LYS A 993 46.26 4.44 -2.40
C LYS A 993 45.63 3.50 -3.43
N ALA A 994 44.92 2.46 -2.98
CA ALA A 994 44.24 1.52 -3.89
C ALA A 994 43.06 2.16 -4.64
N ILE A 995 42.36 3.14 -4.04
CA ILE A 995 41.34 3.96 -4.72
C ILE A 995 41.97 4.84 -5.81
N TYR A 996 43.11 5.49 -5.53
CA TYR A 996 43.83 6.30 -6.51
C TYR A 996 44.44 5.45 -7.63
N GLU A 997 45.00 4.27 -7.32
CA GLU A 997 45.48 3.29 -8.31
C GLU A 997 44.35 2.88 -9.27
N PHE A 998 43.18 2.53 -8.72
CA PHE A 998 41.98 2.18 -9.48
C PHE A 998 41.46 3.32 -10.38
N TRP A 999 41.55 4.57 -9.92
CA TRP A 999 41.12 5.75 -10.66
C TRP A 999 42.19 6.38 -11.56
N GLY A 1000 43.43 5.87 -11.58
CA GLY A 1000 44.54 6.46 -12.33
C GLY A 1000 44.97 7.85 -11.81
N MET A 1001 44.87 8.07 -10.50
CA MET A 1001 45.09 9.34 -9.81
C MET A 1001 46.31 9.33 -8.88
N GLU A 1002 47.42 8.66 -9.25
CA GLU A 1002 48.65 8.60 -8.43
C GLU A 1002 49.22 10.00 -8.14
#